data_AF-A0A538AYN9-F1
#
_entry.id   AF-A0A538AYN9-F1
#
_cell.length_a   1.000
_cell.length_b   1.000
_cell.length_c   1.000
_cell.angle_alpha   90.00
_cell.angle_beta   90.00
_cell.angle_gamma   90.00
#
_symmetry.space_group_name_H-M   'P 1'
#
loop_
_entity.id
_entity.type
_entity.pdbx_description
1 polymer ?
#
loop_
_entity_poly.entity_id
_entity_poly.type
_entity_poly.pdbx_seq_one_letter_code
_entity_poly.pdbx_strand_id
1 'polypeptide(L)'
;MPTAGTRSGSSGGTSTRWPGSARSRRMSADRAGVAAGSVRSADTSVLPRFFDLDYPNVERGEGVWLQTTDGREILDASSGGAMVTCLGYGVPEVIAAAQEQAERVAYMYAHHFSNEPQERLARRIVDEVAPEMARVRFVTGGSEANETALRLARSYHVERGETDRWRVISPAQAYHGSTMATLALGGRRALQEPHTPYLSGYPHIAPATWRFDPSGQTALDDLDRALEQVGPDTVAAFFCEPVSAAALPAYSPPDRFWEGLAERRDRHGFLICFDEIVTGMGRVGSWLAAHQLPIEPDIVTIGKGLGAGYAPLGAVLCRERVYEALADGSRQFDLGHTWDGAPLPCAVGLAVLDVLVQRGLVERVRDRGPSVRDELEKALAGMSIVREVRGRGFLLGVDLVDPRDGESLLPHADGPRPRPPGHVLPLHARRVHRRPDPPGSGVRQHGPGARGDDPALRRDHDGGRGERVEDAAGRAGGRSGVSGVEAPAQPARRPAPQTQGEGEAGDARFVLLGIPDVNGSIRGKAFRPNAFQAALRHGAAMTDLLLGLDPVDTPITDYERFGIRAGAADLLAHPDPDTLHDLRWRPGWRICLATPTWADGSPCAFATREVLRHVLGTMDGLGYEVLAAFEYEIRLRDGEGRPLSSGISYSVAELGRFDALVSALVPALEGLGIELAAFHTEAGPGLLELNLSPQRGVRAADDATLVKFAVKDLASSLGLRASFLAKTVSGEEGSSGHVHLSCWSDARNAFAPAEPAAPLPPVVGSSVAGILEHLPAASLLLNPTINSYKRLVPGWFAPVNASWGLENRSTAVRAIRSERPELCRLECRRPGADANPYLALAALVASAADGIGRRATPPEPVEGDAYARADLPELPGSLESALRAFQGDEALRRALGEQFSEYYVTSRAWELKAWRETVTDWERQRYERAV
;
A
#
# COMPACT_ATOMS: atom_id res chain seq x y z
N MET A 1 26.64 -0.90 52.47
CA MET A 1 27.62 -1.86 53.03
C MET A 1 26.94 -2.67 54.13
N PRO A 2 27.39 -3.88 54.47
CA PRO A 2 28.43 -4.71 53.84
C PRO A 2 27.77 -5.76 52.87
N THR A 3 28.37 -6.49 51.92
CA THR A 3 29.65 -7.23 51.77
C THR A 3 29.78 -8.42 52.73
N ALA A 4 30.27 -9.62 52.40
CA ALA A 4 30.73 -10.29 51.16
C ALA A 4 30.31 -11.80 51.29
N GLY A 5 30.70 -12.80 50.48
CA GLY A 5 31.61 -12.91 49.34
C GLY A 5 31.89 -14.39 48.97
N THR A 6 32.50 -14.63 47.80
CA THR A 6 33.23 -15.86 47.35
C THR A 6 32.55 -17.25 47.35
N ARG A 7 32.43 -17.83 46.12
CA ARG A 7 32.98 -19.13 45.62
C ARG A 7 33.34 -20.21 46.68
N SER A 8 33.09 -21.53 46.50
CA SER A 8 32.82 -22.36 45.29
C SER A 8 32.25 -23.74 45.69
N GLY A 9 31.82 -24.56 44.72
CA GLY A 9 31.54 -26.00 44.96
C GLY A 9 30.87 -26.69 43.77
N SER A 10 31.39 -27.84 43.32
CA SER A 10 30.91 -28.58 42.14
C SER A 10 30.39 -29.98 42.46
N SER A 11 29.25 -30.35 41.87
CA SER A 11 28.83 -31.72 41.54
C SER A 11 27.47 -31.64 40.81
N GLY A 12 27.02 -32.60 40.02
CA GLY A 12 27.67 -33.81 39.50
C GLY A 12 26.67 -34.53 38.59
N GLY A 13 27.03 -34.79 37.33
CA GLY A 13 26.08 -35.31 36.34
C GLY A 13 25.97 -36.84 36.35
N THR A 14 24.81 -37.38 35.99
CA THR A 14 24.70 -38.69 35.32
C THR A 14 23.42 -38.78 34.48
N SER A 15 23.45 -39.60 33.43
CA SER A 15 22.37 -39.74 32.44
C SER A 15 21.43 -40.90 32.73
N THR A 16 20.18 -40.79 32.27
CA THR A 16 19.40 -41.95 31.80
C THR A 16 18.92 -41.71 30.37
N ARG A 17 19.21 -42.67 29.47
CA ARG A 17 18.75 -42.67 28.08
C ARG A 17 17.35 -43.27 27.97
N TRP A 18 16.57 -42.82 26.99
CA TRP A 18 15.61 -43.65 26.25
C TRP A 18 15.86 -43.53 24.74
N PRO A 19 15.46 -44.50 23.89
CA PRO A 19 16.26 -44.82 22.70
C PRO A 19 15.54 -44.71 21.35
N GLY A 20 16.32 -44.35 20.32
CA GLY A 20 16.44 -45.15 19.09
C GLY A 20 15.43 -44.93 17.95
N SER A 21 16.00 -44.79 16.74
CA SER A 21 15.34 -44.78 15.41
C SER A 21 14.48 -43.53 15.10
N ALA A 22 14.39 -43.05 13.86
CA ALA A 22 15.07 -43.46 12.62
C ALA A 22 15.57 -42.25 11.82
N ARG A 23 16.60 -42.44 10.99
CA ARG A 23 16.99 -41.46 9.97
C ARG A 23 15.93 -41.42 8.87
N SER A 24 15.49 -40.23 8.47
CA SER A 24 14.94 -39.99 7.14
C SER A 24 15.82 -39.01 6.38
N ARG A 25 16.03 -39.26 5.09
CA ARG A 25 16.71 -38.33 4.18
C ARG A 25 15.65 -37.35 3.67
N ARG A 26 15.89 -36.03 3.69
CA ARG A 26 15.33 -35.20 2.63
C ARG A 26 16.18 -35.45 1.39
N MET A 27 15.54 -35.93 0.32
CA MET A 27 16.17 -36.31 -0.93
C MET A 27 16.39 -35.09 -1.82
N SER A 28 17.27 -35.23 -2.80
CA SER A 28 17.21 -34.40 -4.00
C SER A 28 15.86 -34.60 -4.69
N ALA A 29 15.26 -33.50 -5.15
CA ALA A 29 13.98 -33.48 -5.85
C ALA A 29 14.07 -32.60 -7.11
N ASP A 30 15.14 -32.78 -7.89
CA ASP A 30 15.22 -32.26 -9.25
C ASP A 30 14.81 -33.37 -10.24
N ARG A 31 13.50 -33.52 -10.40
CA ARG A 31 12.84 -34.43 -11.37
C ARG A 31 11.44 -33.91 -11.69
N ALA A 32 11.10 -33.91 -12.98
CA ALA A 32 9.71 -33.91 -13.39
C ALA A 32 9.04 -35.25 -12.98
N GLY A 33 7.87 -35.17 -12.33
CA GLY A 33 7.09 -36.36 -11.97
C GLY A 33 6.04 -36.10 -10.89
N VAL A 34 4.77 -36.06 -11.31
CA VAL A 34 3.53 -36.07 -10.51
C VAL A 34 3.48 -35.04 -9.37
N ALA A 35 2.71 -33.97 -9.57
CA ALA A 35 2.40 -33.02 -8.50
C ALA A 35 1.65 -33.72 -7.36
N ALA A 36 2.01 -33.43 -6.10
CA ALA A 36 1.43 -34.08 -4.94
C ALA A 36 -0.11 -33.93 -4.90
N GLY A 37 -0.83 -35.03 -4.66
CA GLY A 37 -2.30 -35.07 -4.63
C GLY A 37 -2.95 -34.21 -3.53
N SER A 38 -2.15 -33.77 -2.56
CA SER A 38 -2.51 -32.70 -1.63
C SER A 38 -1.35 -31.75 -1.33
N VAL A 39 -1.69 -30.48 -1.11
CA VAL A 39 -0.78 -29.36 -0.79
C VAL A 39 -1.09 -28.86 0.62
N ARG A 40 -0.06 -28.50 1.40
CA ARG A 40 -0.22 -28.10 2.81
C ARG A 40 0.32 -26.69 3.02
N SER A 41 -0.20 -25.97 4.02
CA SER A 41 0.18 -24.57 4.27
C SER A 41 1.68 -24.33 4.49
N ALA A 42 2.43 -25.32 4.99
CA ALA A 42 3.86 -25.23 5.23
C ALA A 42 4.73 -25.57 4.00
N ASP A 43 4.11 -26.06 2.92
CA ASP A 43 4.77 -26.53 1.70
C ASP A 43 4.31 -25.73 0.45
N THR A 44 3.72 -24.53 0.62
CA THR A 44 3.16 -23.71 -0.46
C THR A 44 3.36 -22.21 -0.24
N SER A 45 3.39 -21.44 -1.34
CA SER A 45 3.37 -19.97 -1.34
C SER A 45 1.96 -19.36 -1.41
N VAL A 46 0.92 -20.20 -1.57
CA VAL A 46 -0.49 -19.76 -1.57
C VAL A 46 -0.98 -19.63 -0.14
N LEU A 47 -1.43 -18.44 0.26
CA LEU A 47 -2.02 -18.20 1.58
C LEU A 47 -3.36 -18.97 1.72
N PRO A 48 -3.46 -20.00 2.58
CA PRO A 48 -4.65 -20.84 2.65
C PRO A 48 -5.66 -20.30 3.68
N ARG A 49 -6.92 -20.70 3.54
CA ARG A 49 -8.00 -20.32 4.46
C ARG A 49 -7.87 -20.97 5.84
N PHE A 50 -7.31 -22.18 5.90
CA PHE A 50 -7.07 -22.97 7.09
C PHE A 50 -5.64 -23.53 7.00
N PHE A 51 -4.83 -23.33 8.03
CA PHE A 51 -3.38 -23.61 7.97
C PHE A 51 -3.04 -25.08 8.30
N ASP A 52 -4.01 -25.80 8.86
CA ASP A 52 -3.94 -27.17 9.39
C ASP A 52 -4.52 -28.24 8.44
N LEU A 53 -5.03 -27.84 7.28
CA LEU A 53 -5.63 -28.75 6.29
C LEU A 53 -4.65 -29.11 5.15
N ASP A 54 -4.74 -30.37 4.72
CA ASP A 54 -4.14 -30.88 3.48
C ASP A 54 -5.13 -30.65 2.33
N TYR A 55 -4.84 -29.69 1.44
CA TYR A 55 -5.73 -29.28 0.34
C TYR A 55 -5.59 -30.22 -0.87
N PRO A 56 -6.69 -30.83 -1.38
CA PRO A 56 -6.66 -31.59 -2.63
C PRO A 56 -6.14 -30.77 -3.81
N ASN A 57 -5.17 -31.30 -4.56
CA ASN A 57 -4.58 -30.63 -5.71
C ASN A 57 -5.33 -31.02 -6.99
N VAL A 58 -6.15 -30.12 -7.51
CA VAL A 58 -7.08 -30.39 -8.64
C VAL A 58 -6.39 -30.13 -9.98
N GLU A 59 -6.49 -31.09 -10.90
CA GLU A 59 -5.90 -31.03 -12.25
C GLU A 59 -6.94 -30.78 -13.35
N ARG A 60 -8.12 -31.41 -13.24
CA ARG A 60 -9.18 -31.38 -14.26
C ARG A 60 -10.55 -31.28 -13.60
N GLY A 61 -11.52 -30.73 -14.33
CA GLY A 61 -12.94 -30.87 -14.02
C GLY A 61 -13.73 -31.26 -15.27
N GLU A 62 -14.75 -32.10 -15.12
CA GLU A 62 -15.67 -32.49 -16.18
C GLU A 62 -17.07 -32.77 -15.64
N GLY A 63 -18.09 -32.10 -16.19
CA GLY A 63 -19.46 -32.19 -15.67
C GLY A 63 -19.53 -31.74 -14.21
N VAL A 64 -19.92 -32.64 -13.30
CA VAL A 64 -19.98 -32.38 -11.85
C VAL A 64 -18.77 -32.93 -11.08
N TRP A 65 -17.74 -33.41 -11.77
CA TRP A 65 -16.58 -34.08 -11.18
C TRP A 65 -15.32 -33.23 -11.29
N LEU A 66 -14.50 -33.29 -10.25
CA LEU A 66 -13.11 -32.82 -10.22
C LEU A 66 -12.18 -34.02 -10.09
N GLN A 67 -11.03 -33.98 -10.77
CA GLN A 67 -9.99 -35.00 -10.67
C GLN A 67 -8.71 -34.35 -10.11
N THR A 68 -8.15 -34.96 -9.06
CA THR A 68 -6.89 -34.52 -8.46
C THR A 68 -5.66 -35.12 -9.15
N THR A 69 -4.47 -34.52 -8.97
CA THR A 69 -3.21 -34.91 -9.62
C THR A 69 -2.69 -36.31 -9.23
N ASP A 70 -3.32 -36.95 -8.24
CA ASP A 70 -3.13 -38.35 -7.84
C ASP A 70 -4.19 -39.31 -8.44
N GLY A 71 -5.07 -38.80 -9.31
CA GLY A 71 -6.09 -39.54 -10.04
C GLY A 71 -7.44 -39.70 -9.33
N ARG A 72 -7.59 -39.25 -8.08
CA ARG A 72 -8.86 -39.37 -7.34
C ARG A 72 -9.93 -38.43 -7.92
N GLU A 73 -11.12 -38.98 -8.14
CA GLU A 73 -12.32 -38.23 -8.49
C GLU A 73 -13.05 -37.71 -7.25
N ILE A 74 -13.59 -36.50 -7.34
CA ILE A 74 -14.34 -35.79 -6.30
C ILE A 74 -15.63 -35.27 -6.93
N LEU A 75 -16.79 -35.64 -6.38
CA LEU A 75 -18.07 -35.05 -6.76
C LEU A 75 -18.17 -33.63 -6.18
N ASP A 76 -18.33 -32.63 -7.03
CA ASP A 76 -18.60 -31.26 -6.60
C ASP A 76 -20.09 -31.10 -6.21
N ALA A 77 -20.42 -31.64 -5.04
CA ALA A 77 -21.71 -31.43 -4.38
C ALA A 77 -21.90 -30.00 -3.80
N SER A 78 -21.04 -29.05 -4.18
CA SER A 78 -21.01 -27.68 -3.65
C SER A 78 -21.15 -26.58 -4.72
N SER A 79 -21.10 -26.96 -6.01
CA SER A 79 -21.00 -26.06 -7.15
C SER A 79 -19.88 -25.02 -6.94
N GLY A 80 -18.64 -25.49 -6.84
CA GLY A 80 -17.44 -24.67 -6.72
C GLY A 80 -17.29 -24.02 -5.34
N GLY A 81 -17.83 -24.65 -4.30
CA GLY A 81 -17.82 -24.20 -2.89
C GLY A 81 -18.74 -23.01 -2.60
N ALA A 82 -18.82 -22.05 -3.51
CA ALA A 82 -19.55 -20.79 -3.34
C ALA A 82 -20.79 -20.67 -4.25
N MET A 83 -21.25 -21.77 -4.87
CA MET A 83 -22.37 -21.81 -5.84
C MET A 83 -22.07 -21.05 -7.14
N VAL A 84 -20.94 -21.34 -7.75
CA VAL A 84 -20.39 -20.69 -8.94
C VAL A 84 -20.51 -21.59 -10.19
N THR A 85 -20.16 -22.86 -10.10
CA THR A 85 -20.01 -23.78 -11.25
C THR A 85 -21.34 -24.39 -11.71
N CYS A 86 -22.37 -23.56 -11.92
CA CYS A 86 -23.74 -24.03 -12.13
C CYS A 86 -24.00 -24.73 -13.48
N LEU A 87 -23.10 -24.59 -14.45
CA LEU A 87 -23.11 -25.39 -15.68
C LEU A 87 -22.24 -26.67 -15.59
N GLY A 88 -21.55 -26.87 -14.47
CA GLY A 88 -20.47 -27.84 -14.35
C GLY A 88 -19.19 -27.38 -15.09
N TYR A 89 -18.20 -28.27 -15.09
CA TYR A 89 -16.87 -28.07 -15.67
C TYR A 89 -16.77 -28.64 -17.10
N GLY A 90 -15.88 -28.07 -17.92
CA GLY A 90 -15.54 -28.62 -19.24
C GLY A 90 -16.56 -28.36 -20.36
N VAL A 91 -17.48 -27.39 -20.21
CA VAL A 91 -18.50 -27.06 -21.23
C VAL A 91 -17.83 -26.49 -22.50
N PRO A 92 -17.82 -27.21 -23.64
CA PRO A 92 -17.01 -26.83 -24.80
C PRO A 92 -17.39 -25.50 -25.43
N GLU A 93 -18.68 -25.15 -25.45
CA GLU A 93 -19.18 -23.92 -26.07
C GLU A 93 -18.67 -22.67 -25.34
N VAL A 94 -18.60 -22.72 -24.01
CA VAL A 94 -18.11 -21.60 -23.18
C VAL A 94 -16.58 -21.48 -23.27
N ILE A 95 -15.87 -22.62 -23.37
CA ILE A 95 -14.42 -22.65 -23.56
C ILE A 95 -14.04 -22.08 -24.94
N ALA A 96 -14.77 -22.46 -26.00
CA ALA A 96 -14.54 -21.96 -27.36
C ALA A 96 -14.76 -20.44 -27.45
N ALA A 97 -15.82 -19.91 -26.82
CA ALA A 97 -16.08 -18.47 -26.77
C ALA A 97 -14.98 -17.70 -26.02
N ALA A 98 -14.44 -18.27 -24.94
CA ALA A 98 -13.28 -17.71 -24.23
C ALA A 98 -12.02 -17.67 -25.12
N GLN A 99 -11.77 -18.73 -25.88
CA GLN A 99 -10.62 -18.83 -26.80
C GLN A 99 -10.73 -17.83 -27.95
N GLU A 100 -11.86 -17.79 -28.67
CA GLU A 100 -12.08 -16.84 -29.78
C GLU A 100 -11.94 -15.38 -29.32
N GLN A 101 -12.53 -15.04 -28.16
CA GLN A 101 -12.45 -13.67 -27.66
C GLN A 101 -11.05 -13.31 -27.16
N ALA A 102 -10.29 -14.26 -26.61
CA ALA A 102 -8.89 -14.03 -26.22
C ALA A 102 -7.98 -13.79 -27.45
N GLU A 103 -8.22 -14.49 -28.56
CA GLU A 103 -7.52 -14.26 -29.84
C GLU A 103 -7.87 -12.91 -30.48
N ARG A 104 -9.11 -12.42 -30.29
CA ARG A 104 -9.59 -11.13 -30.81
C ARG A 104 -9.14 -9.94 -29.97
N VAL A 105 -9.56 -9.89 -28.70
CA VAL A 105 -9.16 -8.86 -27.71
C VAL A 105 -9.58 -9.32 -26.31
N ALA A 106 -8.62 -9.72 -25.47
CA ALA A 106 -8.92 -10.19 -24.12
C ALA A 106 -9.34 -9.05 -23.16
N TYR A 107 -8.78 -7.85 -23.34
CA TYR A 107 -8.90 -6.71 -22.42
C TYR A 107 -8.92 -5.38 -23.19
N MET A 108 -9.70 -4.42 -22.69
CA MET A 108 -9.64 -3.00 -23.03
C MET A 108 -10.14 -2.17 -21.84
N TYR A 109 -9.66 -0.93 -21.71
CA TYR A 109 -10.03 -0.03 -20.62
C TYR A 109 -11.32 0.75 -20.96
N ALA A 110 -12.41 0.47 -20.27
CA ALA A 110 -13.77 0.90 -20.63
C ALA A 110 -14.14 2.37 -20.32
N HIS A 111 -13.17 3.25 -20.07
CA HIS A 111 -13.44 4.66 -19.74
C HIS A 111 -13.82 5.51 -20.96
N HIS A 112 -13.30 5.19 -22.15
CA HIS A 112 -13.54 5.93 -23.40
C HIS A 112 -13.93 5.02 -24.58
N PHE A 113 -14.15 3.74 -24.31
CA PHE A 113 -14.39 2.70 -25.30
C PHE A 113 -15.46 1.72 -24.80
N SER A 114 -16.15 1.05 -25.73
CA SER A 114 -17.00 -0.12 -25.45
C SER A 114 -16.67 -1.23 -26.45
N ASN A 115 -17.19 -2.43 -26.24
CA ASN A 115 -16.93 -3.61 -27.06
C ASN A 115 -18.20 -4.42 -27.37
N GLU A 116 -18.18 -5.11 -28.51
CA GLU A 116 -19.31 -5.89 -29.03
C GLU A 116 -19.81 -7.00 -28.05
N PRO A 117 -18.94 -7.77 -27.37
CA PRO A 117 -19.38 -8.68 -26.31
C PRO A 117 -20.11 -7.99 -25.14
N GLN A 118 -19.58 -6.87 -24.64
CA GLN A 118 -20.19 -6.09 -23.56
C GLN A 118 -21.59 -5.56 -23.96
N GLU A 119 -21.70 -4.90 -25.11
CA GLU A 119 -22.97 -4.35 -25.62
C GLU A 119 -24.03 -5.43 -25.86
N ARG A 120 -23.62 -6.58 -26.42
CA ARG A 120 -24.53 -7.72 -26.63
C ARG A 120 -24.94 -8.37 -25.32
N LEU A 121 -24.04 -8.50 -24.34
CA LEU A 121 -24.37 -9.08 -23.05
C LEU A 121 -25.33 -8.18 -22.26
N ALA A 122 -25.09 -6.87 -22.25
CA ALA A 122 -25.99 -5.90 -21.63
C ALA A 122 -27.40 -5.99 -22.23
N ARG A 123 -27.50 -6.00 -23.57
CA ARG A 123 -28.78 -6.14 -24.27
C ARG A 123 -29.48 -7.45 -23.93
N ARG A 124 -28.82 -8.60 -24.02
CA ARG A 124 -29.45 -9.90 -23.72
C ARG A 124 -29.86 -10.05 -22.24
N ILE A 125 -29.11 -9.46 -21.31
CA ILE A 125 -29.51 -9.42 -19.90
C ILE A 125 -30.82 -8.64 -19.73
N VAL A 126 -30.99 -7.50 -20.40
CA VAL A 126 -32.29 -6.79 -20.40
C VAL A 126 -33.36 -7.62 -21.12
N ASP A 127 -33.13 -7.99 -22.38
CA ASP A 127 -34.15 -8.63 -23.23
C ASP A 127 -34.63 -10.01 -22.72
N GLU A 128 -33.77 -10.80 -22.07
CA GLU A 128 -34.04 -12.19 -21.69
C GLU A 128 -34.07 -12.45 -20.18
N VAL A 129 -33.27 -11.72 -19.39
CA VAL A 129 -33.03 -12.04 -17.96
C VAL A 129 -33.76 -11.07 -17.02
N ALA A 130 -33.95 -9.80 -17.41
CA ALA A 130 -34.55 -8.75 -16.58
C ALA A 130 -35.14 -7.60 -17.42
N PRO A 131 -36.24 -7.83 -18.16
CA PRO A 131 -36.88 -6.81 -19.03
C PRO A 131 -37.49 -5.63 -18.27
N GLU A 132 -37.58 -5.72 -16.94
CA GLU A 132 -37.93 -4.62 -16.04
C GLU A 132 -36.75 -3.65 -15.75
N MET A 133 -35.53 -4.01 -16.17
CA MET A 133 -34.31 -3.22 -16.00
C MET A 133 -33.91 -2.51 -17.31
N ALA A 134 -33.19 -1.41 -17.17
CA ALA A 134 -32.89 -0.48 -18.26
C ALA A 134 -31.43 -0.48 -18.69
N ARG A 135 -30.49 -0.63 -17.74
CA ARG A 135 -29.04 -0.55 -17.99
C ARG A 135 -28.31 -1.62 -17.18
N VAL A 136 -27.14 -2.01 -17.68
CA VAL A 136 -26.26 -3.01 -17.07
C VAL A 136 -24.83 -2.45 -17.02
N ARG A 137 -24.19 -2.50 -15.84
CA ARG A 137 -22.74 -2.26 -15.67
C ARG A 137 -22.06 -3.56 -15.26
N PHE A 138 -21.00 -3.95 -15.95
CA PHE A 138 -20.21 -5.14 -15.62
C PHE A 138 -19.00 -4.81 -14.75
N VAL A 139 -18.66 -5.75 -13.86
CA VAL A 139 -17.56 -5.70 -12.88
C VAL A 139 -16.93 -7.11 -12.75
N THR A 140 -15.88 -7.27 -11.95
CA THR A 140 -15.11 -8.53 -11.84
C THR A 140 -15.77 -9.58 -10.93
N GLY A 141 -16.62 -9.17 -9.98
CA GLY A 141 -17.26 -10.10 -9.05
C GLY A 141 -18.34 -9.51 -8.15
N GLY A 142 -18.96 -10.37 -7.33
CA GLY A 142 -20.18 -10.01 -6.56
C GLY A 142 -19.99 -8.92 -5.51
N SER A 143 -18.86 -8.91 -4.78
CA SER A 143 -18.59 -7.84 -3.81
C SER A 143 -18.48 -6.47 -4.51
N GLU A 144 -17.82 -6.41 -5.67
CA GLU A 144 -17.70 -5.19 -6.48
C GLU A 144 -19.06 -4.75 -7.04
N ALA A 145 -19.92 -5.70 -7.44
CA ALA A 145 -21.27 -5.40 -7.90
C ALA A 145 -22.12 -4.79 -6.77
N ASN A 146 -22.02 -5.34 -5.56
CA ASN A 146 -22.74 -4.81 -4.41
C ASN A 146 -22.21 -3.45 -3.95
N GLU A 147 -20.90 -3.18 -3.97
CA GLU A 147 -20.39 -1.81 -3.76
C GLU A 147 -20.80 -0.84 -4.88
N THR A 148 -20.83 -1.31 -6.12
CA THR A 148 -21.29 -0.52 -7.27
C THR A 148 -22.78 -0.18 -7.14
N ALA A 149 -23.61 -1.10 -6.64
CA ALA A 149 -25.01 -0.85 -6.32
C ALA A 149 -25.20 0.15 -5.16
N LEU A 150 -24.35 0.10 -4.12
CA LEU A 150 -24.33 1.13 -3.06
C LEU A 150 -23.99 2.52 -3.62
N ARG A 151 -22.98 2.62 -4.49
CA ARG A 151 -22.61 3.87 -5.17
C ARG A 151 -23.75 4.38 -6.05
N LEU A 152 -24.37 3.51 -6.84
CA LEU A 152 -25.47 3.87 -7.74
C LEU A 152 -26.71 4.37 -6.98
N ALA A 153 -27.06 3.73 -5.87
CA ALA A 153 -28.13 4.21 -4.99
C ALA A 153 -27.80 5.58 -4.37
N ARG A 154 -26.55 5.80 -3.93
CA ARG A 154 -26.10 7.10 -3.45
C ARG A 154 -26.16 8.18 -4.54
N SER A 155 -25.66 7.89 -5.74
CA SER A 155 -25.72 8.80 -6.88
C SER A 155 -27.15 9.21 -7.22
N TYR A 156 -28.08 8.25 -7.34
CA TYR A 156 -29.50 8.53 -7.63
C TYR A 156 -30.11 9.61 -6.73
N HIS A 157 -29.80 9.59 -5.43
CA HIS A 157 -30.28 10.61 -4.50
C HIS A 157 -29.51 11.94 -4.61
N VAL A 158 -28.18 11.91 -4.78
CA VAL A 158 -27.35 13.11 -4.96
C VAL A 158 -27.77 13.91 -6.19
N GLU A 159 -27.97 13.24 -7.34
CA GLU A 159 -28.38 13.90 -8.59
C GLU A 159 -29.81 14.47 -8.51
N ARG A 160 -30.67 13.89 -7.67
CA ARG A 160 -32.01 14.39 -7.35
C ARG A 160 -32.01 15.47 -6.26
N GLY A 161 -30.84 15.92 -5.79
CA GLY A 161 -30.68 16.95 -4.76
C GLY A 161 -30.91 16.48 -3.32
N GLU A 162 -31.17 15.19 -3.10
CA GLU A 162 -31.42 14.58 -1.79
C GLU A 162 -30.09 14.17 -1.12
N THR A 163 -29.17 15.14 -0.96
CA THR A 163 -27.78 14.88 -0.59
C THR A 163 -27.58 14.29 0.81
N ASP A 164 -28.60 14.28 1.67
CA ASP A 164 -28.55 13.63 2.99
C ASP A 164 -28.87 12.13 2.96
N ARG A 165 -29.33 11.58 1.84
CA ARG A 165 -29.62 10.15 1.68
C ARG A 165 -28.37 9.34 1.37
N TRP A 166 -27.74 8.79 2.41
CA TRP A 166 -26.50 7.99 2.31
C TRP A 166 -26.53 6.69 3.12
N ARG A 167 -27.46 6.52 4.06
CA ARG A 167 -27.55 5.32 4.89
C ARG A 167 -28.23 4.19 4.14
N VAL A 168 -27.85 2.96 4.45
CA VAL A 168 -28.44 1.75 3.87
C VAL A 168 -28.84 0.82 4.99
N ILE A 169 -30.11 0.36 4.96
CA ILE A 169 -30.65 -0.60 5.91
C ILE A 169 -30.56 -2.00 5.30
N SER A 170 -30.21 -3.00 6.10
CA SER A 170 -30.04 -4.39 5.63
C SER A 170 -30.44 -5.42 6.70
N PRO A 171 -30.85 -6.66 6.34
CA PRO A 171 -31.10 -7.71 7.33
C PRO A 171 -29.82 -8.12 8.08
N ALA A 172 -29.91 -8.30 9.40
CA ALA A 172 -28.90 -9.01 10.16
C ALA A 172 -28.83 -10.48 9.72
N GLN A 173 -27.65 -11.10 9.82
CA GLN A 173 -27.38 -12.43 9.28
C GLN A 173 -27.59 -12.55 7.75
N ALA A 174 -27.07 -11.60 6.98
CA ALA A 174 -26.95 -11.64 5.51
C ALA A 174 -25.50 -11.89 5.06
N TYR A 175 -25.26 -12.09 3.76
CA TYR A 175 -23.89 -12.11 3.21
C TYR A 175 -23.80 -11.44 1.83
N HIS A 176 -23.30 -10.21 1.81
CA HIS A 176 -23.19 -9.38 0.60
C HIS A 176 -21.78 -9.32 -0.01
N GLY A 177 -20.80 -9.99 0.59
CA GLY A 177 -19.42 -10.02 0.08
C GLY A 177 -18.35 -10.05 1.17
N SER A 178 -17.14 -9.66 0.79
CA SER A 178 -15.95 -9.67 1.65
C SER A 178 -15.07 -8.41 1.54
N THR A 179 -15.55 -7.37 0.87
CA THR A 179 -14.95 -6.02 0.90
C THR A 179 -15.53 -5.26 2.10
N MET A 180 -14.93 -4.14 2.52
CA MET A 180 -15.32 -3.51 3.79
C MET A 180 -16.77 -3.00 3.79
N ALA A 181 -17.27 -2.41 2.70
CA ALA A 181 -18.67 -1.98 2.65
C ALA A 181 -19.64 -3.17 2.58
N THR A 182 -19.30 -4.24 1.86
CA THR A 182 -20.16 -5.44 1.77
C THR A 182 -20.15 -6.33 3.01
N LEU A 183 -19.03 -6.33 3.75
CA LEU A 183 -18.94 -6.93 5.09
C LEU A 183 -19.73 -6.12 6.12
N ALA A 184 -19.74 -4.79 6.00
CA ALA A 184 -20.60 -3.93 6.81
C ALA A 184 -22.09 -4.22 6.57
N LEU A 185 -22.53 -4.39 5.31
CA LEU A 185 -23.92 -4.77 5.00
C LEU A 185 -24.37 -6.13 5.57
N GLY A 186 -23.47 -7.07 5.83
CA GLY A 186 -23.87 -8.45 6.20
C GLY A 186 -24.53 -8.60 7.59
N GLY A 187 -24.34 -7.66 8.51
CA GLY A 187 -24.83 -7.74 9.89
C GLY A 187 -24.37 -8.98 10.69
N ARG A 188 -23.38 -9.72 10.18
CA ARG A 188 -22.85 -10.95 10.80
C ARG A 188 -21.75 -10.57 11.79
N ARG A 189 -22.15 -10.17 12.99
CA ARG A 189 -21.26 -9.72 14.08
C ARG A 189 -19.96 -10.52 14.23
N ALA A 190 -19.99 -11.85 14.19
CA ALA A 190 -18.80 -12.69 14.33
C ALA A 190 -17.79 -12.61 13.14
N LEU A 191 -18.21 -12.10 11.98
CA LEU A 191 -17.35 -11.76 10.84
C LEU A 191 -16.94 -10.27 10.84
N GLN A 192 -17.77 -9.42 11.46
CA GLN A 192 -17.55 -7.98 11.54
C GLN A 192 -16.62 -7.57 12.69
N GLU A 193 -16.69 -8.23 13.85
CA GLU A 193 -15.92 -7.87 15.06
C GLU A 193 -14.40 -7.75 14.87
N PRO A 194 -13.71 -8.57 14.05
CA PRO A 194 -12.28 -8.37 13.74
C PRO A 194 -11.98 -7.11 12.91
N HIS A 195 -13.01 -6.49 12.32
CA HIS A 195 -12.90 -5.42 11.33
C HIS A 195 -13.70 -4.16 11.68
N THR A 196 -14.51 -4.14 12.74
CA THR A 196 -15.36 -3.01 13.18
C THR A 196 -14.74 -1.62 13.05
N PRO A 197 -13.45 -1.37 13.40
CA PRO A 197 -12.81 -0.05 13.25
C PRO A 197 -12.79 0.51 11.80
N TYR A 198 -13.04 -0.35 10.81
CA TYR A 198 -12.99 -0.07 9.37
C TYR A 198 -14.37 -0.20 8.67
N LEU A 199 -15.43 -0.54 9.40
CA LEU A 199 -16.75 -0.82 8.82
C LEU A 199 -17.70 0.38 8.93
N SER A 200 -18.50 0.61 7.90
CA SER A 200 -19.57 1.60 7.92
C SER A 200 -20.69 1.18 8.88
N GLY A 201 -21.16 2.11 9.72
CA GLY A 201 -22.25 1.88 10.67
C GLY A 201 -23.63 1.82 10.01
N TYR A 202 -23.91 0.76 9.24
CA TYR A 202 -25.23 0.52 8.65
C TYR A 202 -26.24 0.01 9.69
N PRO A 203 -27.49 0.51 9.71
CA PRO A 203 -28.55 -0.07 10.53
C PRO A 203 -28.93 -1.47 10.04
N HIS A 204 -29.12 -2.39 10.98
CA HIS A 204 -29.62 -3.73 10.68
C HIS A 204 -30.96 -4.01 11.37
N ILE A 205 -31.87 -4.68 10.66
CA ILE A 205 -33.13 -5.20 11.21
C ILE A 205 -33.02 -6.71 11.46
N ALA A 206 -33.88 -7.29 12.29
CA ALA A 206 -33.98 -8.75 12.36
C ALA A 206 -34.37 -9.31 10.97
N PRO A 207 -33.74 -10.41 10.49
CA PRO A 207 -34.14 -11.03 9.24
C PRO A 207 -35.55 -11.60 9.39
N ALA A 208 -36.42 -11.36 8.40
CA ALA A 208 -37.83 -11.75 8.36
C ALA A 208 -38.02 -13.29 8.20
N THR A 209 -37.52 -14.03 9.20
CA THR A 209 -37.51 -15.47 9.44
C THR A 209 -38.86 -16.18 9.36
N TRP A 210 -39.09 -17.28 8.62
CA TRP A 210 -40.20 -18.19 8.98
C TRP A 210 -40.08 -18.64 10.45
N ARG A 211 -38.82 -18.76 10.92
CA ARG A 211 -38.43 -19.16 12.27
C ARG A 211 -38.57 -18.05 13.31
N PHE A 212 -38.31 -16.80 12.92
CA PHE A 212 -38.21 -15.65 13.85
C PHE A 212 -39.45 -14.74 13.78
N ASP A 213 -40.06 -14.62 12.61
CA ASP A 213 -41.24 -13.83 12.29
C ASP A 213 -41.97 -14.42 11.06
N PRO A 214 -42.72 -15.53 11.23
CA PRO A 214 -43.50 -16.14 10.15
C PRO A 214 -44.61 -15.23 9.58
N SER A 215 -44.80 -14.03 10.12
CA SER A 215 -45.76 -13.04 9.63
C SER A 215 -45.13 -11.95 8.76
N GLY A 216 -43.81 -11.75 8.84
CA GLY A 216 -43.11 -10.60 8.29
C GLY A 216 -43.36 -9.27 9.02
N GLN A 217 -44.25 -9.22 10.02
CA GLN A 217 -44.61 -7.96 10.69
C GLN A 217 -43.54 -7.49 11.69
N THR A 218 -42.93 -8.36 12.48
CA THR A 218 -41.85 -7.96 13.41
C THR A 218 -40.68 -7.34 12.66
N ALA A 219 -40.33 -7.87 11.49
CA ALA A 219 -39.27 -7.29 10.64
C ALA A 219 -39.68 -5.96 9.99
N LEU A 220 -40.98 -5.73 9.75
CA LEU A 220 -41.51 -4.42 9.34
C LEU A 220 -41.54 -3.42 10.50
N ASP A 221 -41.91 -3.86 11.71
CA ASP A 221 -41.86 -3.05 12.93
C ASP A 221 -40.40 -2.68 13.28
N ASP A 222 -39.44 -3.58 13.01
CA ASP A 222 -38.00 -3.32 13.14
C ASP A 222 -37.51 -2.31 12.09
N LEU A 223 -37.99 -2.40 10.85
CA LEU A 223 -37.69 -1.44 9.78
C LEU A 223 -38.26 -0.06 10.08
N ASP A 224 -39.49 0.04 10.58
CA ASP A 224 -40.10 1.31 10.98
C ASP A 224 -39.29 1.95 12.13
N ARG A 225 -38.90 1.18 13.17
CA ARG A 225 -38.02 1.69 14.24
C ARG A 225 -36.63 2.08 13.73
N ALA A 226 -36.07 1.38 12.74
CA ALA A 226 -34.79 1.74 12.15
C ALA A 226 -34.88 3.06 11.35
N LEU A 227 -35.95 3.24 10.57
CA LEU A 227 -36.25 4.48 9.84
C LEU A 227 -36.46 5.66 10.80
N GLU A 228 -37.19 5.47 11.90
CA GLU A 228 -37.36 6.48 12.97
C GLU A 228 -36.02 6.86 13.62
N GLN A 229 -35.15 5.89 13.91
CA GLN A 229 -33.87 6.11 14.59
C GLN A 229 -32.85 6.90 13.76
N VAL A 230 -32.79 6.67 12.45
CA VAL A 230 -31.84 7.40 11.57
C VAL A 230 -32.45 8.62 10.87
N GLY A 231 -33.79 8.69 10.81
CA GLY A 231 -34.53 9.62 9.97
C GLY A 231 -34.68 9.06 8.54
N PRO A 232 -35.91 8.85 8.03
CA PRO A 232 -36.14 8.19 6.74
C PRO A 232 -35.51 8.96 5.56
N ASP A 233 -35.47 10.28 5.64
CA ASP A 233 -34.83 11.16 4.65
C ASP A 233 -33.30 11.11 4.63
N THR A 234 -32.69 10.22 5.42
CA THR A 234 -31.25 9.91 5.36
C THR A 234 -30.95 8.55 4.72
N VAL A 235 -31.99 7.77 4.39
CA VAL A 235 -31.86 6.42 3.82
C VAL A 235 -31.87 6.48 2.29
N ALA A 236 -30.82 5.92 1.69
CA ALA A 236 -30.66 5.75 0.25
C ALA A 236 -31.23 4.41 -0.25
N ALA A 237 -31.07 3.33 0.51
CA ALA A 237 -31.56 2.02 0.11
C ALA A 237 -31.91 1.09 1.26
N PHE A 238 -32.78 0.12 0.96
CA PHE A 238 -32.86 -1.16 1.67
C PHE A 238 -32.17 -2.23 0.81
N PHE A 239 -31.21 -2.97 1.38
CA PHE A 239 -30.33 -3.90 0.66
C PHE A 239 -30.45 -5.32 1.25
N CYS A 240 -30.77 -6.33 0.43
CA CYS A 240 -31.02 -7.69 0.93
C CYS A 240 -30.84 -8.81 -0.13
N GLU A 241 -30.62 -10.04 0.34
CA GLU A 241 -30.76 -11.26 -0.47
C GLU A 241 -32.29 -11.60 -0.57
N PRO A 242 -32.92 -11.72 -1.76
CA PRO A 242 -34.33 -12.11 -1.88
C PRO A 242 -34.58 -13.59 -1.51
N VAL A 243 -33.56 -14.43 -1.70
CA VAL A 243 -33.42 -15.73 -1.02
C VAL A 243 -31.97 -15.81 -0.51
N SER A 244 -31.77 -15.74 0.81
CA SER A 244 -30.44 -15.86 1.39
C SER A 244 -29.84 -17.25 1.17
N ALA A 245 -28.53 -17.29 0.97
CA ALA A 245 -27.82 -18.52 0.66
C ALA A 245 -26.65 -18.81 1.62
N ALA A 246 -25.75 -17.85 1.82
CA ALA A 246 -24.50 -18.07 2.57
C ALA A 246 -24.60 -17.73 4.07
N ALA A 247 -25.71 -17.13 4.51
CA ALA A 247 -25.96 -16.77 5.90
C ALA A 247 -27.18 -17.50 6.48
N LEU A 248 -28.30 -17.51 5.77
CA LEU A 248 -29.52 -18.24 6.14
C LEU A 248 -29.93 -19.17 4.97
N PRO A 249 -29.44 -20.42 4.91
CA PRO A 249 -29.48 -21.24 3.69
C PRO A 249 -30.86 -21.38 3.07
N ALA A 250 -31.01 -21.00 1.80
CA ALA A 250 -32.25 -21.05 1.03
C ALA A 250 -33.47 -20.42 1.74
N TYR A 251 -33.26 -19.36 2.53
CA TYR A 251 -34.34 -18.68 3.25
C TYR A 251 -34.87 -17.45 2.50
N SER A 252 -36.19 -17.28 2.41
CA SER A 252 -36.84 -16.14 1.75
C SER A 252 -38.02 -15.62 2.60
N PRO A 253 -38.07 -14.32 2.95
CA PRO A 253 -39.18 -13.68 3.69
C PRO A 253 -40.58 -13.99 3.15
N PRO A 254 -41.61 -13.99 4.02
CA PRO A 254 -43.01 -14.17 3.61
C PRO A 254 -43.54 -12.96 2.84
N ASP A 255 -44.53 -13.19 1.98
CA ASP A 255 -45.09 -12.19 1.03
C ASP A 255 -45.45 -10.85 1.68
N ARG A 256 -46.06 -10.87 2.87
CA ARG A 256 -46.40 -9.67 3.65
C ARG A 256 -45.20 -8.76 3.99
N PHE A 257 -44.01 -9.32 4.18
CA PHE A 257 -42.80 -8.52 4.40
C PHE A 257 -42.46 -7.72 3.13
N TRP A 258 -42.57 -8.36 1.96
CA TRP A 258 -42.29 -7.73 0.67
C TRP A 258 -43.33 -6.66 0.32
N GLU A 259 -44.61 -6.93 0.55
CA GLU A 259 -45.70 -5.94 0.40
C GLU A 259 -45.48 -4.71 1.32
N GLY A 260 -45.15 -4.95 2.59
CA GLY A 260 -44.87 -3.88 3.55
C GLY A 260 -43.57 -3.11 3.28
N LEU A 261 -42.56 -3.77 2.68
CA LEU A 261 -41.33 -3.12 2.23
C LEU A 261 -41.59 -2.20 1.02
N ALA A 262 -42.44 -2.63 0.08
CA ALA A 262 -42.89 -1.80 -1.03
C ALA A 262 -43.67 -0.57 -0.55
N GLU A 263 -44.58 -0.74 0.42
CA GLU A 263 -45.29 0.38 1.07
C GLU A 263 -44.30 1.41 1.66
N ARG A 264 -43.24 0.94 2.34
CA ARG A 264 -42.24 1.80 2.99
C ARG A 264 -41.31 2.47 1.99
N ARG A 265 -40.91 1.78 0.92
CA ARG A 265 -40.22 2.36 -0.26
C ARG A 265 -41.02 3.52 -0.83
N ASP A 266 -42.31 3.32 -1.08
CA ASP A 266 -43.17 4.33 -1.72
C ASP A 266 -43.52 5.50 -0.79
N ARG A 267 -43.58 5.25 0.53
CA ARG A 267 -43.81 6.27 1.55
C ARG A 267 -42.56 7.11 1.88
N HIS A 268 -41.37 6.51 1.85
CA HIS A 268 -40.12 7.12 2.35
C HIS A 268 -39.05 7.35 1.29
N GLY A 269 -39.25 6.94 0.04
CA GLY A 269 -38.45 7.33 -1.13
C GLY A 269 -37.08 6.65 -1.29
N PHE A 270 -36.67 5.74 -0.40
CA PHE A 270 -35.43 4.96 -0.56
C PHE A 270 -35.56 3.90 -1.66
N LEU A 271 -34.44 3.47 -2.26
CA LEU A 271 -34.42 2.42 -3.29
C LEU A 271 -34.44 1.00 -2.70
N ILE A 272 -34.88 0.02 -3.49
CA ILE A 272 -34.73 -1.41 -3.16
C ILE A 272 -33.59 -2.03 -3.96
N CYS A 273 -32.56 -2.53 -3.25
CA CYS A 273 -31.40 -3.21 -3.83
C CYS A 273 -31.44 -4.71 -3.51
N PHE A 274 -31.51 -5.56 -4.53
CA PHE A 274 -31.49 -7.02 -4.37
C PHE A 274 -30.12 -7.61 -4.75
N ASP A 275 -29.55 -8.36 -3.81
CA ASP A 275 -28.39 -9.22 -4.03
C ASP A 275 -28.84 -10.54 -4.65
N GLU A 276 -28.75 -10.62 -5.98
CA GLU A 276 -29.02 -11.83 -6.75
C GLU A 276 -27.71 -12.50 -7.21
N ILE A 277 -26.58 -12.21 -6.55
CA ILE A 277 -25.26 -12.79 -6.86
C ILE A 277 -25.31 -14.33 -6.81
N VAL A 278 -26.16 -14.90 -5.95
CA VAL A 278 -26.42 -16.35 -5.85
C VAL A 278 -27.67 -16.80 -6.61
N THR A 279 -28.78 -16.08 -6.52
CA THR A 279 -30.09 -16.55 -7.00
C THR A 279 -30.34 -16.32 -8.49
N GLY A 280 -29.73 -15.26 -9.04
CA GLY A 280 -29.87 -14.88 -10.44
C GLY A 280 -29.26 -15.89 -11.41
N MET A 281 -29.63 -15.74 -12.69
CA MET A 281 -29.34 -16.69 -13.78
C MET A 281 -29.97 -18.07 -13.55
N GLY A 282 -31.24 -18.10 -13.10
CA GLY A 282 -32.10 -19.28 -13.20
C GLY A 282 -32.22 -20.17 -11.97
N ARG A 283 -31.45 -19.92 -10.90
CA ARG A 283 -31.18 -20.94 -9.86
C ARG A 283 -32.39 -21.34 -9.00
N VAL A 284 -33.39 -20.45 -8.93
CA VAL A 284 -34.64 -20.66 -8.19
C VAL A 284 -35.81 -21.09 -9.09
N GLY A 285 -35.59 -21.33 -10.39
CA GLY A 285 -36.63 -21.66 -11.36
C GLY A 285 -37.20 -20.45 -12.13
N SER A 286 -36.55 -19.30 -12.01
CA SER A 286 -36.78 -18.07 -12.77
C SER A 286 -35.45 -17.34 -12.91
N TRP A 287 -35.34 -16.44 -13.90
CA TRP A 287 -34.10 -15.71 -14.20
C TRP A 287 -33.55 -14.95 -12.99
N LEU A 288 -34.44 -14.24 -12.29
CA LEU A 288 -34.22 -13.63 -10.98
C LEU A 288 -35.20 -14.23 -9.96
N ALA A 289 -34.84 -14.24 -8.68
CA ALA A 289 -35.77 -14.55 -7.59
C ALA A 289 -36.83 -13.46 -7.38
N ALA A 290 -36.51 -12.20 -7.71
CA ALA A 290 -37.45 -11.08 -7.79
C ALA A 290 -38.73 -11.43 -8.55
N HIS A 291 -38.62 -12.21 -9.64
CA HIS A 291 -39.75 -12.67 -10.47
C HIS A 291 -40.74 -13.62 -9.75
N GLN A 292 -40.45 -13.98 -8.50
CA GLN A 292 -41.29 -14.84 -7.65
C GLN A 292 -41.72 -14.15 -6.34
N LEU A 293 -41.65 -12.81 -6.27
CA LEU A 293 -41.98 -12.02 -5.09
C LEU A 293 -42.99 -10.91 -5.43
N PRO A 294 -43.84 -10.46 -4.48
CA PRO A 294 -44.78 -9.37 -4.69
C PRO A 294 -44.12 -7.98 -4.54
N ILE A 295 -42.86 -7.84 -4.96
CA ILE A 295 -42.11 -6.59 -4.91
C ILE A 295 -41.14 -6.49 -6.10
N GLU A 296 -41.07 -5.30 -6.68
CA GLU A 296 -40.14 -4.95 -7.74
C GLU A 296 -38.92 -4.19 -7.18
N PRO A 297 -37.67 -4.66 -7.39
CA PRO A 297 -36.44 -3.97 -6.98
C PRO A 297 -36.02 -2.89 -7.98
N ASP A 298 -35.30 -1.88 -7.50
CA ASP A 298 -34.76 -0.77 -8.30
C ASP A 298 -33.38 -1.05 -8.90
N ILE A 299 -32.56 -1.78 -8.15
CA ILE A 299 -31.21 -2.18 -8.48
C ILE A 299 -31.06 -3.67 -8.16
N VAL A 300 -30.49 -4.44 -9.08
CA VAL A 300 -30.25 -5.88 -8.92
C VAL A 300 -28.78 -6.17 -9.22
N THR A 301 -28.13 -7.00 -8.42
CA THR A 301 -26.76 -7.47 -8.69
C THR A 301 -26.76 -8.95 -9.05
N ILE A 302 -26.01 -9.36 -10.07
CA ILE A 302 -25.84 -10.77 -10.47
C ILE A 302 -24.36 -11.10 -10.66
N GLY A 303 -23.98 -12.38 -10.61
CA GLY A 303 -22.59 -12.75 -10.89
C GLY A 303 -22.28 -14.24 -10.97
N LYS A 304 -22.57 -15.03 -9.94
CA LYS A 304 -22.04 -16.41 -9.87
C LYS A 304 -22.55 -17.29 -11.01
N GLY A 305 -23.83 -17.18 -11.36
CA GLY A 305 -24.40 -17.86 -12.53
C GLY A 305 -24.15 -17.17 -13.87
N LEU A 306 -23.59 -15.94 -13.88
CA LEU A 306 -23.29 -15.18 -15.09
C LEU A 306 -21.89 -15.52 -15.65
N GLY A 307 -20.88 -15.62 -14.78
CA GLY A 307 -19.55 -16.13 -15.15
C GLY A 307 -19.44 -17.66 -15.12
N ALA A 308 -20.36 -18.34 -14.42
CA ALA A 308 -20.48 -19.80 -14.27
C ALA A 308 -19.19 -20.57 -13.85
N GLY A 309 -18.16 -19.88 -13.37
CA GLY A 309 -16.84 -20.43 -13.05
C GLY A 309 -15.82 -20.42 -14.19
N TYR A 310 -16.19 -19.92 -15.37
CA TYR A 310 -15.32 -19.83 -16.55
C TYR A 310 -14.59 -18.49 -16.67
N ALA A 311 -15.20 -17.41 -16.16
CA ALA A 311 -14.56 -16.09 -16.04
C ALA A 311 -15.02 -15.37 -14.74
N PRO A 312 -14.16 -14.52 -14.14
CA PRO A 312 -14.60 -13.53 -13.16
C PRO A 312 -15.54 -12.52 -13.82
N LEU A 313 -16.81 -12.51 -13.42
CA LEU A 313 -17.82 -11.60 -13.95
C LEU A 313 -18.93 -11.38 -12.91
N GLY A 314 -19.29 -10.10 -12.73
CA GLY A 314 -20.49 -9.65 -12.05
C GLY A 314 -21.17 -8.53 -12.85
N ALA A 315 -22.41 -8.21 -12.50
CA ALA A 315 -23.12 -7.09 -13.09
C ALA A 315 -24.05 -6.40 -12.08
N VAL A 316 -24.25 -5.10 -12.27
CA VAL A 316 -25.30 -4.30 -11.64
C VAL A 316 -26.30 -3.88 -12.70
N LEU A 317 -27.57 -4.18 -12.47
CA LEU A 317 -28.70 -3.77 -13.28
C LEU A 317 -29.45 -2.66 -12.54
N CYS A 318 -30.01 -1.70 -13.27
CA CYS A 318 -30.90 -0.70 -12.68
C CYS A 318 -32.05 -0.32 -13.62
N ARG A 319 -33.14 0.18 -13.03
CA ARG A 319 -34.33 0.69 -13.75
C ARG A 319 -34.06 2.03 -14.44
N GLU A 320 -34.90 2.35 -15.43
CA GLU A 320 -34.77 3.58 -16.23
C GLU A 320 -34.77 4.82 -15.31
N ARG A 321 -35.66 4.88 -14.30
CA ARG A 321 -35.69 5.97 -13.29
C ARG A 321 -34.37 6.20 -12.54
N VAL A 322 -33.54 5.15 -12.39
CA VAL A 322 -32.24 5.23 -11.73
C VAL A 322 -31.19 5.76 -12.72
N TYR A 323 -31.24 5.33 -13.98
CA TYR A 323 -30.39 5.85 -15.05
C TYR A 323 -30.71 7.33 -15.39
N GLU A 324 -32.00 7.67 -15.54
CA GLU A 324 -32.49 9.01 -15.87
C GLU A 324 -31.98 10.06 -14.87
N ALA A 325 -32.03 9.75 -13.57
CA ALA A 325 -31.48 10.64 -12.54
C ALA A 325 -30.00 11.01 -12.79
N LEU A 326 -29.17 10.06 -13.20
CA LEU A 326 -27.76 10.31 -13.53
C LEU A 326 -27.57 10.97 -14.91
N ALA A 327 -28.45 10.69 -15.88
CA ALA A 327 -28.39 11.24 -17.23
C ALA A 327 -28.90 12.70 -17.33
N ASP A 328 -29.84 13.09 -16.47
CA ASP A 328 -30.36 14.46 -16.38
C ASP A 328 -29.57 15.33 -15.38
N GLY A 329 -28.94 14.70 -14.37
CA GLY A 329 -27.99 15.33 -13.46
C GLY A 329 -26.57 15.49 -14.06
N SER A 330 -25.56 15.04 -13.33
CA SER A 330 -24.13 15.18 -13.65
C SER A 330 -23.66 14.54 -14.95
N ARG A 331 -24.43 13.58 -15.50
CA ARG A 331 -24.07 12.74 -16.68
C ARG A 331 -22.84 11.87 -16.48
N GLN A 332 -22.42 11.68 -15.23
CA GLN A 332 -21.27 10.85 -14.86
C GLN A 332 -21.68 9.83 -13.80
N PHE A 333 -21.22 8.58 -13.97
CA PHE A 333 -21.18 7.62 -12.87
C PHE A 333 -19.71 7.34 -12.55
N ASP A 334 -19.25 7.86 -11.43
CA ASP A 334 -17.83 8.01 -11.13
C ASP A 334 -17.18 6.72 -10.59
N LEU A 335 -15.85 6.62 -10.76
CA LEU A 335 -14.97 5.54 -10.28
C LEU A 335 -15.37 4.11 -10.72
N GLY A 336 -14.88 3.69 -11.89
CA GLY A 336 -14.89 2.28 -12.34
C GLY A 336 -13.66 1.47 -11.90
N HIS A 337 -13.76 0.14 -11.96
CA HIS A 337 -12.62 -0.76 -11.75
C HIS A 337 -11.92 -1.10 -13.07
N THR A 338 -10.65 -1.51 -13.01
CA THR A 338 -9.80 -1.78 -14.19
C THR A 338 -10.43 -2.75 -15.19
N TRP A 339 -11.14 -3.78 -14.70
CA TRP A 339 -11.72 -4.87 -15.51
C TRP A 339 -13.21 -4.68 -15.87
N ASP A 340 -13.80 -3.52 -15.54
CA ASP A 340 -15.19 -3.22 -15.89
C ASP A 340 -15.43 -3.37 -17.40
N GLY A 341 -16.45 -4.14 -17.78
CA GLY A 341 -16.81 -4.36 -19.19
C GLY A 341 -15.80 -5.15 -20.04
N ALA A 342 -14.78 -5.78 -19.43
CA ALA A 342 -13.72 -6.46 -20.19
C ALA A 342 -14.28 -7.50 -21.20
N PRO A 343 -13.80 -7.52 -22.46
CA PRO A 343 -14.47 -8.29 -23.52
C PRO A 343 -14.47 -9.81 -23.28
N LEU A 344 -13.37 -10.37 -22.75
CA LEU A 344 -13.23 -11.81 -22.51
C LEU A 344 -14.26 -12.34 -21.50
N PRO A 345 -14.40 -11.77 -20.27
CA PRO A 345 -15.52 -12.07 -19.40
C PRO A 345 -16.89 -11.89 -20.07
N CYS A 346 -17.12 -10.82 -20.83
CA CYS A 346 -18.42 -10.57 -21.46
C CYS A 346 -18.78 -11.62 -22.53
N ALA A 347 -17.81 -12.10 -23.32
CA ALA A 347 -18.02 -13.18 -24.27
C ALA A 347 -18.30 -14.53 -23.59
N VAL A 348 -17.64 -14.79 -22.45
CA VAL A 348 -17.95 -15.95 -21.60
C VAL A 348 -19.37 -15.84 -21.04
N GLY A 349 -19.78 -14.68 -20.54
CA GLY A 349 -21.15 -14.43 -20.05
C GLY A 349 -22.23 -14.62 -21.14
N LEU A 350 -21.95 -14.23 -22.38
CA LEU A 350 -22.81 -14.51 -23.54
C LEU A 350 -22.95 -16.02 -23.77
N ALA A 351 -21.84 -16.75 -23.82
CA ALA A 351 -21.86 -18.21 -24.04
C ALA A 351 -22.54 -18.97 -22.89
N VAL A 352 -22.40 -18.48 -21.64
CA VAL A 352 -23.13 -19.01 -20.47
C VAL A 352 -24.63 -18.80 -20.63
N LEU A 353 -25.08 -17.60 -21.03
CA LEU A 353 -26.50 -17.31 -21.28
C LEU A 353 -27.05 -18.12 -22.47
N ASP A 354 -26.28 -18.26 -23.55
CA ASP A 354 -26.60 -19.17 -24.66
C ASP A 354 -26.81 -20.62 -24.18
N VAL A 355 -25.92 -21.15 -23.35
CA VAL A 355 -26.05 -22.50 -22.80
C VAL A 355 -27.25 -22.63 -21.87
N LEU A 356 -27.58 -21.61 -21.07
CA LEU A 356 -28.77 -21.58 -20.21
C LEU A 356 -30.07 -21.63 -21.05
N VAL A 357 -30.17 -20.81 -22.09
CA VAL A 357 -31.35 -20.72 -22.98
C VAL A 357 -31.48 -21.93 -23.90
N GLN A 358 -30.45 -22.25 -24.68
CA GLN A 358 -30.50 -23.30 -25.70
C GLN A 358 -30.75 -24.70 -25.10
N ARG A 359 -30.31 -24.92 -23.86
CA ARG A 359 -30.57 -26.17 -23.13
C ARG A 359 -31.81 -26.09 -22.22
N GLY A 360 -32.53 -24.96 -22.16
CA GLY A 360 -33.73 -24.77 -21.34
C GLY A 360 -33.50 -25.06 -19.86
N LEU A 361 -32.41 -24.51 -19.29
CA LEU A 361 -31.96 -24.88 -17.95
C LEU A 361 -32.81 -24.22 -16.85
N VAL A 362 -33.31 -23.01 -17.07
CA VAL A 362 -34.16 -22.30 -16.10
C VAL A 362 -35.50 -23.03 -15.93
N GLU A 363 -36.09 -23.47 -17.04
CA GLU A 363 -37.32 -24.27 -17.09
C GLU A 363 -37.09 -25.61 -16.40
N ARG A 364 -35.97 -26.30 -16.65
CA ARG A 364 -35.65 -27.56 -15.96
C ARG A 364 -35.51 -27.39 -14.45
N VAL A 365 -34.94 -26.27 -13.98
CA VAL A 365 -34.83 -25.97 -12.53
C VAL A 365 -36.21 -25.69 -11.94
N ARG A 366 -37.07 -24.94 -12.64
CA ARG A 366 -38.46 -24.68 -12.25
C ARG A 366 -39.28 -25.97 -12.15
N ASP A 367 -39.24 -26.77 -13.21
CA ASP A 367 -40.12 -27.92 -13.40
C ASP A 367 -39.68 -29.15 -12.59
N ARG A 368 -38.38 -29.25 -12.23
CA ARG A 368 -37.83 -30.35 -11.41
C ARG A 368 -37.55 -29.98 -9.96
N GLY A 369 -37.35 -28.70 -9.64
CA GLY A 369 -37.02 -28.22 -8.29
C GLY A 369 -37.91 -28.77 -7.18
N PRO A 370 -39.25 -28.76 -7.33
CA PRO A 370 -40.17 -29.37 -6.37
C PRO A 370 -39.90 -30.86 -6.12
N SER A 371 -39.66 -31.65 -7.17
CA SER A 371 -39.36 -33.09 -7.02
C SER A 371 -38.05 -33.31 -6.26
N VAL A 372 -36.99 -32.56 -6.62
CA VAL A 372 -35.68 -32.66 -5.96
C VAL A 372 -35.75 -32.27 -4.47
N ARG A 373 -36.53 -31.24 -4.12
CA ARG A 373 -36.81 -30.88 -2.73
C ARG A 373 -37.53 -32.01 -2.00
N ASP A 374 -38.62 -32.51 -2.57
CA ASP A 374 -39.47 -33.52 -1.93
C ASP A 374 -38.75 -34.88 -1.83
N GLU A 375 -37.86 -35.20 -2.75
CA GLU A 375 -36.97 -36.38 -2.71
C GLU A 375 -35.90 -36.23 -1.63
N LEU A 376 -35.29 -35.04 -1.49
CA LEU A 376 -34.33 -34.74 -0.42
C LEU A 376 -35.00 -34.81 0.97
N GLU A 377 -36.21 -34.28 1.11
CA GLU A 377 -37.01 -34.37 2.34
C GLU A 377 -37.31 -35.84 2.70
N LYS A 378 -37.78 -36.64 1.73
CA LYS A 378 -38.04 -38.09 1.93
C LYS A 378 -36.76 -38.87 2.27
N ALA A 379 -35.61 -38.51 1.71
CA ALA A 379 -34.32 -39.15 1.98
C ALA A 379 -33.76 -38.82 3.38
N LEU A 380 -34.14 -37.67 3.95
CA LEU A 380 -33.73 -37.22 5.29
C LEU A 380 -34.80 -37.50 6.37
N ALA A 381 -36.00 -37.96 5.98
CA ALA A 381 -37.12 -38.21 6.88
C ALA A 381 -36.76 -39.18 8.02
N GLY A 382 -37.06 -38.78 9.25
CA GLY A 382 -36.76 -39.56 10.45
C GLY A 382 -35.34 -39.41 11.01
N MET A 383 -34.45 -38.64 10.35
CA MET A 383 -33.15 -38.28 10.94
C MET A 383 -33.34 -37.26 12.06
N SER A 384 -33.03 -37.61 13.30
CA SER A 384 -33.19 -36.73 14.49
C SER A 384 -32.28 -35.50 14.51
N ILE A 385 -31.37 -35.36 13.55
CA ILE A 385 -30.52 -34.18 13.34
C ILE A 385 -31.13 -33.19 12.33
N VAL A 386 -32.20 -33.54 11.62
CA VAL A 386 -32.84 -32.70 10.59
C VAL A 386 -34.16 -32.17 11.12
N ARG A 387 -34.39 -30.85 11.03
CA ARG A 387 -35.66 -30.21 11.38
C ARG A 387 -36.55 -29.98 10.15
N GLU A 388 -35.98 -29.47 9.06
CA GLU A 388 -36.72 -29.14 7.84
C GLU A 388 -35.82 -29.19 6.59
N VAL A 389 -36.45 -29.34 5.42
CA VAL A 389 -35.86 -29.09 4.09
C VAL A 389 -36.69 -27.99 3.42
N ARG A 390 -36.02 -26.96 2.90
CA ARG A 390 -36.64 -25.75 2.33
C ARG A 390 -35.89 -25.28 1.08
N GLY A 391 -36.49 -24.33 0.35
CA GLY A 391 -35.83 -23.63 -0.75
C GLY A 391 -36.72 -23.47 -1.99
N ARG A 392 -36.12 -22.96 -3.09
CA ARG A 392 -36.77 -22.73 -4.39
C ARG A 392 -35.86 -23.19 -5.52
N GLY A 393 -36.42 -23.78 -6.58
CA GLY A 393 -35.63 -24.36 -7.68
C GLY A 393 -34.64 -25.41 -7.19
N PHE A 394 -33.35 -25.21 -7.47
CA PHE A 394 -32.25 -26.03 -6.94
C PHE A 394 -31.44 -25.32 -5.83
N LEU A 395 -31.83 -24.12 -5.39
CA LEU A 395 -31.31 -23.51 -4.16
C LEU A 395 -32.09 -24.07 -2.97
N LEU A 396 -31.58 -25.17 -2.41
CA LEU A 396 -32.18 -25.89 -1.28
C LEU A 396 -31.31 -25.76 -0.01
N GLY A 397 -31.97 -25.83 1.15
CA GLY A 397 -31.35 -25.72 2.46
C GLY A 397 -31.98 -26.69 3.46
N VAL A 398 -31.17 -27.22 4.36
CA VAL A 398 -31.59 -28.15 5.43
C VAL A 398 -31.31 -27.48 6.77
N ASP A 399 -32.30 -27.38 7.66
CA ASP A 399 -32.04 -26.99 9.06
C ASP A 399 -31.56 -28.20 9.86
N LEU A 400 -30.40 -28.05 10.49
CA LEU A 400 -29.80 -29.07 11.35
C LEU A 400 -29.96 -28.67 12.81
N VAL A 401 -30.35 -29.63 13.64
CA VAL A 401 -30.58 -29.47 15.08
C VAL A 401 -29.64 -30.35 15.91
N ASP A 402 -29.39 -29.96 17.15
CA ASP A 402 -28.77 -30.85 18.14
C ASP A 402 -29.83 -31.89 18.59
N PRO A 403 -29.62 -33.21 18.39
CA PRO A 403 -30.64 -34.22 18.70
C PRO A 403 -30.98 -34.39 20.19
N ARG A 404 -30.35 -33.61 21.09
CA ARG A 404 -30.50 -33.70 22.55
C ARG A 404 -31.55 -32.75 23.11
N ASP A 405 -31.70 -31.57 22.51
CA ASP A 405 -32.64 -30.51 22.90
C ASP A 405 -33.51 -30.02 21.73
N GLY A 406 -33.14 -30.37 20.49
CA GLY A 406 -33.84 -29.97 19.28
C GLY A 406 -33.51 -28.55 18.80
N GLU A 407 -32.56 -27.84 19.44
CA GLU A 407 -32.18 -26.49 19.01
C GLU A 407 -31.36 -26.50 17.71
N SER A 408 -31.54 -25.47 16.88
CA SER A 408 -30.83 -25.38 15.60
C SER A 408 -29.35 -25.02 15.77
N LEU A 409 -28.56 -25.48 14.82
CA LEU A 409 -27.16 -25.12 14.64
C LEU A 409 -26.98 -23.81 13.85
N LEU A 410 -28.06 -23.20 13.34
CA LEU A 410 -28.07 -21.86 12.76
C LEU A 410 -27.95 -20.76 13.85
N PRO A 411 -27.36 -19.59 13.55
CA PRO A 411 -27.31 -18.47 14.49
C PRO A 411 -28.70 -17.94 14.87
N HIS A 412 -28.84 -17.36 16.06
CA HIS A 412 -29.98 -16.51 16.40
C HIS A 412 -29.86 -15.15 15.68
N ALA A 413 -30.97 -14.40 15.58
CA ALA A 413 -31.02 -13.08 14.95
C ALA A 413 -29.97 -12.09 15.51
N ASP A 414 -29.86 -12.01 16.84
CA ASP A 414 -28.87 -11.19 17.57
C ASP A 414 -27.40 -11.63 17.38
N GLY A 415 -27.16 -12.67 16.58
CA GLY A 415 -25.89 -13.37 16.47
C GLY A 415 -25.76 -14.53 17.47
N PRO A 416 -24.56 -15.15 17.56
CA PRO A 416 -24.34 -16.28 18.45
C PRO A 416 -24.33 -15.81 19.92
N ARG A 417 -25.29 -16.30 20.72
CA ARG A 417 -25.21 -16.20 22.18
C ARG A 417 -23.94 -16.92 22.67
N PRO A 418 -23.18 -16.35 23.63
CA PRO A 418 -22.05 -17.04 24.23
C PRO A 418 -22.55 -18.31 24.95
N ARG A 419 -22.22 -19.49 24.41
CA ARG A 419 -22.48 -20.76 25.11
C ARG A 419 -21.67 -20.77 26.41
N PRO A 420 -22.23 -21.26 27.54
CA PRO A 420 -21.48 -21.37 28.78
C PRO A 420 -20.23 -22.26 28.59
N PRO A 421 -19.10 -21.94 29.23
CA PRO A 421 -17.84 -22.66 29.03
C PRO A 421 -17.97 -24.09 29.56
N GLY A 422 -18.07 -25.07 28.65
CA GLY A 422 -18.17 -26.49 28.98
C GLY A 422 -18.55 -27.44 27.84
N HIS A 423 -19.21 -26.96 26.78
CA HIS A 423 -19.74 -27.83 25.71
C HIS A 423 -19.31 -27.42 24.30
N VAL A 424 -18.04 -27.67 23.99
CA VAL A 424 -17.56 -27.87 22.62
C VAL A 424 -17.81 -29.33 22.23
N LEU A 425 -18.47 -29.58 21.10
CA LEU A 425 -18.55 -30.91 20.48
C LEU A 425 -17.28 -31.14 19.64
N PRO A 426 -16.41 -32.11 19.98
CA PRO A 426 -15.16 -32.31 19.24
C PRO A 426 -15.41 -33.15 17.99
N LEU A 427 -15.52 -32.50 16.83
CA LEU A 427 -15.35 -33.14 15.52
C LEU A 427 -13.86 -33.40 15.23
N HIS A 428 -13.26 -34.26 16.05
CA HIS A 428 -11.92 -34.81 15.83
C HIS A 428 -11.97 -36.34 15.78
N ALA A 429 -11.28 -36.90 14.78
CA ALA A 429 -11.20 -38.33 14.59
C ALA A 429 -10.52 -39.01 15.78
N ARG A 430 -11.17 -40.03 16.36
CA ARG A 430 -10.63 -40.77 17.50
C ARG A 430 -9.36 -41.55 17.13
N ARG A 431 -8.26 -41.29 17.85
CA ARG A 431 -7.38 -42.38 18.30
C ARG A 431 -7.69 -42.70 19.76
N VAL A 432 -7.85 -43.97 20.07
CA VAL A 432 -8.31 -44.47 21.38
C VAL A 432 -7.12 -44.99 22.18
N HIS A 433 -6.95 -44.54 23.42
CA HIS A 433 -6.39 -45.28 24.56
C HIS A 433 -7.08 -44.79 25.87
N ARG A 434 -6.87 -45.45 27.02
CA ARG A 434 -7.92 -45.58 28.06
C ARG A 434 -7.40 -45.54 29.52
N ARG A 435 -8.17 -44.89 30.42
CA ARG A 435 -8.11 -44.90 31.92
C ARG A 435 -6.97 -44.08 32.58
N PRO A 436 -7.09 -43.70 33.89
CA PRO A 436 -8.23 -43.00 34.52
C PRO A 436 -7.79 -41.89 35.53
N ASP A 437 -8.73 -41.04 35.97
CA ASP A 437 -8.51 -39.96 36.96
C ASP A 437 -8.43 -40.43 38.43
N PRO A 438 -7.95 -39.55 39.33
CA PRO A 438 -8.75 -39.16 40.50
C PRO A 438 -8.91 -37.62 40.68
N PRO A 439 -9.90 -37.13 41.48
CA PRO A 439 -10.39 -35.74 41.44
C PRO A 439 -10.09 -34.86 42.67
N GLY A 440 -10.40 -33.56 42.60
CA GLY A 440 -10.50 -32.66 43.77
C GLY A 440 -11.16 -31.29 43.49
N SER A 441 -12.15 -30.91 44.33
CA SER A 441 -12.72 -29.57 44.66
C SER A 441 -12.27 -28.32 43.86
N GLY A 442 -13.15 -27.38 43.45
CA GLY A 442 -14.11 -26.61 44.28
C GLY A 442 -13.43 -25.31 44.80
N VAL A 443 -14.04 -24.12 44.93
CA VAL A 443 -15.43 -23.72 45.24
C VAL A 443 -15.74 -22.26 44.77
N ARG A 444 -17.04 -21.95 44.63
CA ARG A 444 -17.82 -20.67 44.71
C ARG A 444 -17.19 -19.48 45.51
N GLN A 445 -17.63 -18.20 45.46
CA GLN A 445 -18.64 -17.38 44.71
C GLN A 445 -18.40 -15.86 45.02
N HIS A 446 -19.27 -14.97 44.48
CA HIS A 446 -19.69 -13.62 44.98
C HIS A 446 -19.09 -12.32 44.38
N GLY A 447 -19.99 -11.48 43.83
CA GLY A 447 -20.00 -10.01 43.97
C GLY A 447 -21.05 -9.60 45.04
N PRO A 448 -21.84 -8.49 44.95
CA PRO A 448 -21.97 -7.47 43.88
C PRO A 448 -22.15 -5.99 44.37
N GLY A 449 -22.54 -5.07 43.47
CA GLY A 449 -23.07 -3.69 43.76
C GLY A 449 -22.53 -2.63 42.76
N ALA A 450 -23.26 -1.74 42.06
CA ALA A 450 -24.49 -0.93 42.29
C ALA A 450 -24.27 0.31 43.18
N ARG A 451 -24.74 1.55 42.91
CA ARG A 451 -25.46 2.26 41.79
C ARG A 451 -25.35 3.80 42.05
N GLY A 452 -25.66 4.70 41.11
CA GLY A 452 -26.08 6.10 41.44
C GLY A 452 -25.72 7.27 40.50
N ASP A 453 -26.58 7.51 39.49
CA ASP A 453 -27.20 8.75 38.93
C ASP A 453 -26.60 10.20 38.99
N ASP A 454 -27.14 11.04 38.09
CA ASP A 454 -26.83 12.43 37.60
C ASP A 454 -27.39 13.57 38.53
N PRO A 455 -27.44 14.92 38.24
CA PRO A 455 -27.08 15.68 37.02
C PRO A 455 -26.44 17.11 37.10
N ALA A 456 -25.85 17.51 35.96
CA ALA A 456 -25.82 18.83 35.25
C ALA A 456 -25.78 20.23 35.93
N LEU A 457 -25.02 21.16 35.31
CA LEU A 457 -25.31 22.62 35.27
C LEU A 457 -24.68 23.35 34.05
N ARG A 458 -24.94 24.67 33.89
CA ARG A 458 -24.65 25.55 32.71
C ARG A 458 -24.22 26.96 33.19
N ARG A 459 -23.81 27.98 32.42
CA ARG A 459 -23.70 28.31 30.95
C ARG A 459 -22.44 29.26 30.80
N ASP A 460 -22.17 30.24 29.91
CA ASP A 460 -22.85 30.95 28.79
C ASP A 460 -21.88 31.81 27.90
N HIS A 461 -22.33 32.23 26.68
CA HIS A 461 -22.05 33.46 25.85
C HIS A 461 -20.68 34.23 25.87
N ASP A 462 -20.22 35.04 24.89
CA ASP A 462 -20.48 35.38 23.44
C ASP A 462 -19.21 36.13 22.89
N GLY A 463 -19.05 36.66 21.65
CA GLY A 463 -19.85 36.66 20.41
C GLY A 463 -19.55 37.86 19.46
N GLY A 464 -19.52 37.65 18.14
CA GLY A 464 -19.46 38.69 17.07
C GLY A 464 -18.08 38.98 16.41
N ARG A 465 -17.98 39.63 15.22
CA ARG A 465 -18.97 39.93 14.15
C ARG A 465 -18.29 40.51 12.89
N GLY A 466 -18.80 40.20 11.69
CA GLY A 466 -18.58 40.94 10.42
C GLY A 466 -17.25 40.66 9.67
N GLU A 467 -16.97 41.17 8.45
CA GLU A 467 -17.79 41.89 7.43
C GLU A 467 -17.37 41.47 5.98
N ARG A 468 -17.25 42.39 4.99
CA ARG A 468 -16.86 42.17 3.57
C ARG A 468 -16.21 43.44 2.96
N VAL A 469 -15.61 43.36 1.75
CA VAL A 469 -15.85 44.26 0.56
C VAL A 469 -14.87 44.03 -0.62
N GLU A 470 -15.47 43.74 -1.79
CA GLU A 470 -15.21 44.11 -3.22
C GLU A 470 -13.86 44.03 -3.97
N ASP A 471 -14.03 43.85 -5.30
CA ASP A 471 -13.08 43.74 -6.41
C ASP A 471 -12.29 45.03 -6.78
N ALA A 472 -11.22 44.86 -7.58
CA ALA A 472 -11.03 45.65 -8.82
C ALA A 472 -9.99 44.99 -9.77
N ALA A 473 -10.08 45.25 -11.08
CA ALA A 473 -9.19 44.71 -12.11
C ALA A 473 -8.36 45.79 -12.85
N GLY A 474 -7.23 45.40 -13.47
CA GLY A 474 -6.38 46.26 -14.30
C GLY A 474 -5.83 45.52 -15.53
N ARG A 475 -5.63 46.22 -16.66
CA ARG A 475 -5.27 45.65 -17.98
C ARG A 475 -4.09 46.37 -18.64
N ALA A 476 -3.40 45.63 -19.53
CA ALA A 476 -2.49 46.09 -20.59
C ALA A 476 -1.16 46.75 -20.14
N GLY A 477 -0.10 46.75 -20.95
CA GLY A 477 0.13 46.09 -22.24
C GLY A 477 1.13 46.83 -23.12
N GLY A 478 1.63 46.22 -24.21
CA GLY A 478 2.42 46.91 -25.24
C GLY A 478 3.72 46.20 -25.66
N ARG A 479 4.18 46.47 -26.88
CA ARG A 479 5.41 45.91 -27.50
C ARG A 479 6.37 47.02 -27.93
N SER A 480 7.64 46.65 -28.14
CA SER A 480 8.41 46.78 -29.41
C SER A 480 9.75 47.52 -29.36
N GLY A 481 10.67 47.09 -30.25
CA GLY A 481 11.90 47.82 -30.62
C GLY A 481 13.16 47.48 -29.81
N VAL A 482 14.38 47.47 -30.37
CA VAL A 482 15.00 46.69 -31.49
C VAL A 482 16.47 47.16 -31.61
N SER A 483 17.41 46.26 -31.95
CA SER A 483 18.85 46.48 -32.22
C SER A 483 19.73 46.95 -31.04
N GLY A 484 21.02 46.58 -30.94
CA GLY A 484 21.81 45.61 -31.73
C GLY A 484 23.33 45.86 -31.62
N VAL A 485 24.17 44.88 -32.03
CA VAL A 485 25.65 44.98 -32.25
C VAL A 485 26.47 45.12 -30.94
N GLU A 486 27.61 44.45 -30.69
CA GLU A 486 28.42 43.40 -31.36
C GLU A 486 29.12 42.51 -30.29
N ALA A 487 29.76 41.39 -30.67
CA ALA A 487 30.48 40.51 -29.74
C ALA A 487 31.94 40.23 -30.18
N PRO A 488 32.95 40.42 -29.30
CA PRO A 488 34.35 40.11 -29.61
C PRO A 488 34.70 38.62 -29.46
N ALA A 489 35.81 38.21 -30.10
CA ALA A 489 36.14 36.81 -30.37
C ALA A 489 36.61 35.96 -29.18
N GLN A 490 36.39 34.64 -29.28
CA GLN A 490 36.95 33.63 -28.38
C GLN A 490 38.44 33.33 -28.71
N PRO A 491 39.30 33.07 -27.71
CA PRO A 491 40.61 32.47 -27.94
C PRO A 491 40.49 30.97 -28.27
N ALA A 492 41.37 30.46 -29.12
CA ALA A 492 41.26 29.10 -29.67
C ALA A 492 41.50 27.97 -28.63
N ARG A 493 40.62 26.97 -28.63
CA ARG A 493 40.83 25.70 -27.90
C ARG A 493 41.98 24.91 -28.53
N ARG A 494 42.92 24.42 -27.72
CA ARG A 494 43.79 23.29 -28.09
C ARG A 494 42.96 22.00 -28.17
N PRO A 495 43.29 21.04 -29.07
CA PRO A 495 42.64 19.74 -29.07
C PRO A 495 43.00 18.95 -27.80
N ALA A 496 42.00 18.29 -27.21
CA ALA A 496 42.21 17.35 -26.12
C ALA A 496 42.88 16.05 -26.64
N PRO A 497 43.65 15.32 -25.81
CA PRO A 497 44.23 14.05 -26.22
C PRO A 497 43.14 12.99 -26.47
N GLN A 498 43.37 12.12 -27.44
CA GLN A 498 42.49 10.98 -27.71
C GLN A 498 42.65 9.93 -26.61
N THR A 499 41.74 9.91 -25.64
CA THR A 499 41.55 8.75 -24.76
C THR A 499 40.94 7.61 -25.57
N GLN A 500 41.75 6.58 -25.84
CA GLN A 500 41.29 5.36 -26.50
C GLN A 500 40.28 4.65 -25.58
N GLY A 501 39.05 4.49 -26.06
CA GLY A 501 37.91 4.07 -25.25
C GLY A 501 36.77 3.45 -26.07
N GLU A 502 37.07 2.84 -27.21
CA GLU A 502 36.12 2.02 -27.98
C GLU A 502 35.87 0.68 -27.26
N GLY A 503 35.35 0.74 -26.04
CA GLY A 503 34.90 -0.43 -25.28
C GLY A 503 33.71 -1.08 -25.99
N GLU A 504 33.86 -2.36 -26.34
CA GLU A 504 32.97 -3.06 -27.26
C GLU A 504 31.48 -2.89 -26.91
N ALA A 505 30.70 -2.39 -27.87
CA ALA A 505 29.24 -2.27 -27.75
C ALA A 505 28.49 -3.61 -27.91
N GLY A 506 29.20 -4.74 -27.80
CA GLY A 506 28.73 -6.07 -28.25
C GLY A 506 27.76 -6.77 -27.28
N ASP A 507 27.95 -6.66 -25.96
CA ASP A 507 27.28 -7.53 -24.98
C ASP A 507 26.24 -6.82 -24.08
N ALA A 508 26.16 -5.48 -24.15
CA ALA A 508 25.14 -4.72 -23.44
C ALA A 508 23.74 -4.95 -24.06
N ARG A 509 22.85 -5.64 -23.35
CA ARG A 509 21.45 -5.86 -23.78
C ARG A 509 20.59 -4.62 -23.55
N PHE A 510 20.79 -3.91 -22.43
CA PHE A 510 20.08 -2.67 -22.09
C PHE A 510 20.95 -1.69 -21.30
N VAL A 511 20.63 -0.40 -21.40
CA VAL A 511 21.18 0.68 -20.56
C VAL A 511 20.03 1.35 -19.82
N LEU A 512 20.06 1.36 -18.49
CA LEU A 512 19.17 2.15 -17.65
C LEU A 512 19.63 3.61 -17.69
N LEU A 513 18.84 4.49 -18.29
CA LEU A 513 19.08 5.94 -18.26
C LEU A 513 18.10 6.57 -17.27
N GLY A 514 18.59 7.28 -16.25
CA GLY A 514 17.73 7.83 -15.21
C GLY A 514 18.21 9.13 -14.56
N ILE A 515 17.23 9.93 -14.14
CA ILE A 515 17.38 11.21 -13.44
C ILE A 515 17.14 10.95 -11.94
N PRO A 516 18.00 11.45 -11.03
CA PRO A 516 17.68 11.51 -9.60
C PRO A 516 16.54 12.50 -9.31
N ASP A 517 15.43 12.03 -8.74
CA ASP A 517 14.29 12.86 -8.35
C ASP A 517 14.51 13.59 -7.01
N VAL A 518 13.61 14.53 -6.68
CA VAL A 518 13.70 15.30 -5.41
C VAL A 518 13.54 14.46 -4.14
N ASN A 519 13.08 13.21 -4.26
CA ASN A 519 12.98 12.24 -3.17
C ASN A 519 14.24 11.36 -3.04
N GLY A 520 15.20 11.47 -3.97
CA GLY A 520 16.45 10.69 -3.97
C GLY A 520 16.33 9.31 -4.62
N SER A 521 15.33 9.09 -5.47
CA SER A 521 15.18 7.88 -6.29
C SER A 521 15.60 8.13 -7.74
N ILE A 522 16.17 7.13 -8.40
CA ILE A 522 16.49 7.21 -9.84
C ILE A 522 15.23 6.88 -10.64
N ARG A 523 14.71 7.84 -11.42
CA ARG A 523 13.55 7.70 -12.31
C ARG A 523 13.99 7.71 -13.76
N GLY A 524 13.49 6.81 -14.61
CA GLY A 524 14.04 6.71 -15.97
C GLY A 524 13.47 5.60 -16.85
N LYS A 525 14.20 5.28 -17.92
CA LYS A 525 13.80 4.33 -18.98
C LYS A 525 14.98 3.40 -19.34
N ALA A 526 14.66 2.15 -19.71
CA ALA A 526 15.65 1.19 -20.22
C ALA A 526 15.75 1.27 -21.75
N PHE A 527 16.95 1.55 -22.26
CA PHE A 527 17.23 1.71 -23.69
C PHE A 527 18.02 0.52 -24.26
N ARG A 528 17.74 0.12 -25.50
CA ARG A 528 18.65 -0.73 -26.29
C ARG A 528 19.89 0.11 -26.69
N PRO A 529 21.09 -0.48 -26.89
CA PRO A 529 22.31 0.28 -27.15
C PRO A 529 22.20 1.35 -28.24
N ASN A 530 21.60 1.03 -29.39
CA ASN A 530 21.43 1.98 -30.49
C ASN A 530 20.54 3.19 -30.13
N ALA A 531 19.56 2.99 -29.25
CA ALA A 531 18.68 4.06 -28.76
C ALA A 531 19.37 4.89 -27.66
N PHE A 532 20.19 4.26 -26.80
CA PHE A 532 21.05 4.98 -25.86
C PHE A 532 22.10 5.84 -26.61
N GLN A 533 22.67 5.33 -27.70
CA GLN A 533 23.55 6.09 -28.59
C GLN A 533 22.84 7.27 -29.29
N ALA A 534 21.52 7.20 -29.51
CA ALA A 534 20.75 8.36 -29.94
C ALA A 534 20.54 9.36 -28.78
N ALA A 535 20.23 8.88 -27.57
CA ALA A 535 20.09 9.73 -26.38
C ALA A 535 21.38 10.50 -26.05
N LEU A 536 22.57 9.89 -26.22
CA LEU A 536 23.87 10.54 -26.08
C LEU A 536 24.12 11.72 -27.04
N ARG A 537 23.39 11.80 -28.16
CA ARG A 537 23.55 12.88 -29.16
C ARG A 537 22.43 13.93 -29.14
N HIS A 538 21.27 13.59 -28.58
CA HIS A 538 20.04 14.36 -28.76
C HIS A 538 19.21 14.54 -27.47
N GLY A 539 19.65 13.95 -26.36
CA GLY A 539 18.82 13.73 -25.18
C GLY A 539 17.78 12.62 -25.40
N ALA A 540 17.17 12.16 -24.30
CA ALA A 540 16.04 11.24 -24.32
C ALA A 540 14.78 11.93 -23.81
N ALA A 541 13.71 11.93 -24.59
CA ALA A 541 12.41 12.44 -24.17
C ALA A 541 11.89 11.65 -22.95
N MET A 542 11.58 12.36 -21.87
CA MET A 542 10.90 11.85 -20.68
C MET A 542 9.94 12.91 -20.16
N THR A 543 8.79 12.52 -19.59
CA THR A 543 7.83 13.49 -19.05
C THR A 543 8.39 14.24 -17.83
N ASP A 544 8.10 15.54 -17.76
CA ASP A 544 8.38 16.41 -16.62
C ASP A 544 7.66 15.98 -15.33
N LEU A 545 6.64 15.12 -15.45
CA LEU A 545 5.98 14.45 -14.33
C LEU A 545 6.98 13.68 -13.47
N LEU A 546 8.11 13.18 -14.02
CA LEU A 546 9.16 12.52 -13.24
C LEU A 546 9.81 13.43 -12.16
N LEU A 547 9.69 14.75 -12.30
CA LEU A 547 10.11 15.73 -11.29
C LEU A 547 9.02 15.96 -10.22
N GLY A 548 7.76 15.70 -10.57
CA GLY A 548 6.53 16.08 -9.86
C GLY A 548 5.77 14.90 -9.21
N LEU A 549 6.45 13.80 -8.91
CA LEU A 549 5.88 12.65 -8.19
C LEU A 549 6.34 12.63 -6.73
N ASP A 550 5.44 12.21 -5.85
CA ASP A 550 5.78 11.87 -4.46
C ASP A 550 6.47 10.48 -4.36
N PRO A 551 6.87 10.02 -3.16
CA PRO A 551 7.57 8.74 -2.99
C PRO A 551 6.78 7.48 -3.38
N VAL A 552 5.47 7.57 -3.67
CA VAL A 552 4.60 6.44 -4.03
C VAL A 552 3.88 6.63 -5.37
N ASP A 553 4.40 7.54 -6.20
CA ASP A 553 3.91 7.88 -7.55
C ASP A 553 2.55 8.58 -7.61
N THR A 554 2.15 9.27 -6.54
CA THR A 554 1.08 10.28 -6.64
C THR A 554 1.63 11.57 -7.29
N PRO A 555 0.96 12.14 -8.30
CA PRO A 555 1.33 13.45 -8.82
C PRO A 555 1.11 14.56 -7.79
N ILE A 556 2.14 15.38 -7.54
CA ILE A 556 2.08 16.55 -6.66
C ILE A 556 1.29 17.64 -7.36
N THR A 557 -0.05 17.62 -7.24
CA THR A 557 -0.91 18.53 -8.01
C THR A 557 -0.84 19.99 -7.54
N ASP A 558 -0.32 20.25 -6.34
CA ASP A 558 -0.29 21.60 -5.77
C ASP A 558 0.88 22.47 -6.32
N TYR A 559 1.53 22.03 -7.41
CA TYR A 559 2.46 22.82 -8.23
C TYR A 559 2.05 22.82 -9.70
N GLU A 560 2.16 23.96 -10.39
CA GLU A 560 1.50 24.17 -11.70
C GLU A 560 2.48 24.46 -12.87
N ARG A 561 3.79 24.53 -12.61
CA ARG A 561 4.79 24.87 -13.67
C ARG A 561 5.21 23.68 -14.54
N PHE A 562 5.01 22.45 -14.06
CA PHE A 562 5.35 21.19 -14.73
C PHE A 562 4.49 20.05 -14.17
N GLY A 563 4.53 18.86 -14.77
CA GLY A 563 3.80 17.69 -14.30
C GLY A 563 2.32 17.73 -14.65
N ILE A 564 1.48 16.99 -13.91
CA ILE A 564 0.14 16.61 -14.40
C ILE A 564 -0.79 17.80 -14.68
N ARG A 565 -0.74 18.88 -13.88
CA ARG A 565 -1.53 20.11 -14.14
C ARG A 565 -1.02 20.93 -15.34
N ALA A 566 0.27 20.81 -15.68
CA ALA A 566 0.87 21.44 -16.85
C ALA A 566 0.73 20.61 -18.14
N GLY A 567 0.06 19.44 -18.07
CA GLY A 567 -0.08 18.51 -19.20
C GLY A 567 1.04 17.47 -19.32
N ALA A 568 1.90 17.32 -18.31
CA ALA A 568 2.96 16.31 -18.21
C ALA A 568 3.94 16.31 -19.41
N ALA A 569 4.38 17.49 -19.85
CA ALA A 569 5.14 17.70 -21.09
C ALA A 569 6.51 17.00 -21.10
N ASP A 570 7.08 16.71 -22.28
CA ASP A 570 8.41 16.10 -22.39
C ASP A 570 9.54 17.11 -22.06
N LEU A 571 10.44 16.70 -21.17
CA LEU A 571 11.79 17.22 -21.00
C LEU A 571 12.80 16.31 -21.73
N LEU A 572 14.03 16.81 -21.93
CA LEU A 572 15.11 16.05 -22.57
C LEU A 572 16.15 15.64 -21.51
N ALA A 573 16.21 14.35 -21.20
CA ALA A 573 17.19 13.76 -20.30
C ALA A 573 18.51 13.49 -21.05
N HIS A 574 19.55 14.28 -20.76
CA HIS A 574 20.88 14.12 -21.38
C HIS A 574 21.72 13.14 -20.56
N PRO A 575 22.18 12.01 -21.12
CA PRO A 575 23.05 11.07 -20.42
C PRO A 575 24.41 11.70 -20.10
N ASP A 576 24.93 11.43 -18.90
CA ASP A 576 26.28 11.82 -18.49
C ASP A 576 27.25 10.64 -18.68
N PRO A 577 28.15 10.65 -19.70
CA PRO A 577 28.99 9.50 -20.04
C PRO A 577 29.91 9.04 -18.91
N ASP A 578 30.34 9.96 -18.04
CA ASP A 578 31.24 9.67 -16.92
C ASP A 578 30.54 8.88 -15.79
N THR A 579 29.23 8.69 -15.91
CA THR A 579 28.37 7.86 -15.04
C THR A 579 27.88 6.57 -15.70
N LEU A 580 28.38 6.25 -16.91
CA LEU A 580 28.03 5.01 -17.63
C LEU A 580 28.79 3.82 -17.04
N HIS A 581 28.07 2.90 -16.39
CA HIS A 581 28.65 1.80 -15.64
C HIS A 581 28.02 0.45 -15.98
N ASP A 582 28.81 -0.63 -15.94
CA ASP A 582 28.37 -2.01 -16.13
C ASP A 582 27.86 -2.62 -14.82
N LEU A 583 26.61 -3.08 -14.81
CA LEU A 583 25.99 -3.72 -13.65
C LEU A 583 26.51 -5.15 -13.52
N ARG A 584 27.69 -5.35 -12.91
CA ARG A 584 28.37 -6.65 -12.85
C ARG A 584 27.52 -7.78 -12.25
N TRP A 585 26.58 -7.48 -11.36
CA TRP A 585 25.65 -8.44 -10.77
C TRP A 585 24.44 -8.79 -11.68
N ARG A 586 24.28 -8.08 -12.81
CA ARG A 586 23.15 -8.17 -13.73
C ARG A 586 23.65 -8.19 -15.20
N PRO A 587 24.29 -9.28 -15.67
CA PRO A 587 25.03 -9.31 -16.93
C PRO A 587 24.27 -8.80 -18.16
N GLY A 588 24.95 -7.98 -18.97
CA GLY A 588 24.36 -7.31 -20.12
C GLY A 588 23.42 -6.14 -19.78
N TRP A 589 23.50 -5.58 -18.57
CA TRP A 589 22.83 -4.32 -18.22
C TRP A 589 23.84 -3.26 -17.80
N ARG A 590 23.62 -2.02 -18.24
CA ARG A 590 24.35 -0.82 -17.82
C ARG A 590 23.44 0.16 -17.09
N ILE A 591 24.01 1.09 -16.33
CA ILE A 591 23.33 2.29 -15.82
C ILE A 591 24.06 3.55 -16.26
N CYS A 592 23.34 4.65 -16.44
CA CYS A 592 23.87 5.99 -16.71
C CYS A 592 22.91 7.02 -16.09
N LEU A 593 23.47 8.00 -15.39
CA LEU A 593 22.70 9.12 -14.82
C LEU A 593 22.48 10.20 -15.88
N ALA A 594 21.41 10.97 -15.72
CA ALA A 594 21.03 12.03 -16.66
C ALA A 594 20.77 13.38 -15.96
N THR A 595 21.09 14.46 -16.66
CA THR A 595 20.62 15.81 -16.35
C THR A 595 19.51 16.20 -17.35
N PRO A 596 18.31 16.61 -16.90
CA PRO A 596 17.28 17.11 -17.80
C PRO A 596 17.49 18.57 -18.24
N THR A 597 17.08 18.89 -19.46
CA THR A 597 16.73 20.25 -19.92
C THR A 597 15.26 20.31 -20.29
N TRP A 598 14.68 21.50 -20.32
CA TRP A 598 13.37 21.73 -20.92
C TRP A 598 13.38 21.47 -22.43
N ALA A 599 12.19 21.42 -23.04
CA ALA A 599 12.02 21.21 -24.48
C ALA A 599 12.62 22.32 -25.36
N ASP A 600 12.83 23.52 -24.82
CA ASP A 600 13.54 24.62 -25.49
C ASP A 600 15.07 24.55 -25.35
N GLY A 601 15.59 23.53 -24.66
CA GLY A 601 17.01 23.33 -24.37
C GLY A 601 17.54 24.07 -23.15
N SER A 602 16.72 24.84 -22.43
CA SER A 602 17.17 25.55 -21.23
C SER A 602 17.33 24.62 -20.01
N PRO A 603 18.27 24.89 -19.06
CA PRO A 603 18.53 23.99 -17.94
C PRO A 603 17.34 23.79 -17.01
N CYS A 604 17.09 22.55 -16.60
CA CYS A 604 16.04 22.25 -15.62
C CYS A 604 16.53 22.54 -14.19
N ALA A 605 16.24 23.75 -13.70
CA ALA A 605 16.61 24.21 -12.35
C ALA A 605 16.09 23.32 -11.20
N PHE A 606 15.07 22.49 -11.43
CA PHE A 606 14.54 21.54 -10.43
C PHE A 606 15.35 20.24 -10.30
N ALA A 607 16.32 19.98 -11.17
CA ALA A 607 17.14 18.77 -11.11
C ALA A 607 18.16 18.85 -9.96
N THR A 608 18.08 17.94 -8.99
CA THR A 608 18.91 18.02 -7.77
C THR A 608 20.41 17.97 -8.05
N ARG A 609 20.80 17.33 -9.15
CA ARG A 609 22.19 17.27 -9.63
C ARG A 609 22.71 18.62 -10.14
N GLU A 610 21.84 19.46 -10.72
CA GLU A 610 22.18 20.82 -11.11
C GLU A 610 22.18 21.79 -9.92
N VAL A 611 21.27 21.61 -8.96
CA VAL A 611 21.28 22.35 -7.68
C VAL A 611 22.63 22.16 -6.97
N LEU A 612 23.13 20.92 -6.88
CA LEU A 612 24.46 20.67 -6.32
C LEU A 612 25.59 21.29 -7.17
N ARG A 613 25.55 21.19 -8.51
CA ARG A 613 26.54 21.81 -9.40
C ARG A 613 26.62 23.33 -9.22
N HIS A 614 25.49 24.01 -9.08
CA HIS A 614 25.41 25.45 -8.83
C HIS A 614 26.04 25.84 -7.49
N VAL A 615 25.70 25.12 -6.42
CA VAL A 615 26.27 25.33 -5.08
C VAL A 615 27.79 25.07 -5.05
N LEU A 616 28.26 24.00 -5.71
CA LEU A 616 29.69 23.70 -5.80
C LEU A 616 30.46 24.82 -6.52
N GLY A 617 29.90 25.40 -7.59
CA GLY A 617 30.48 26.56 -8.27
C GLY A 617 30.58 27.82 -7.39
N THR A 618 29.73 27.93 -6.36
CA THR A 618 29.81 29.02 -5.37
C THR A 618 30.99 28.81 -4.42
N MET A 619 31.29 27.56 -4.03
CA MET A 619 32.47 27.23 -3.22
C MET A 619 33.79 27.36 -4.02
N ASP A 620 33.78 26.96 -5.30
CA ASP A 620 34.90 27.18 -6.23
C ASP A 620 35.21 28.68 -6.40
N GLY A 621 34.16 29.52 -6.49
CA GLY A 621 34.28 30.99 -6.48
C GLY A 621 34.87 31.59 -5.20
N LEU A 622 34.94 30.83 -4.10
CA LEU A 622 35.65 31.19 -2.85
C LEU A 622 37.10 30.65 -2.80
N GLY A 623 37.55 29.97 -3.86
CA GLY A 623 38.90 29.38 -3.97
C GLY A 623 39.00 27.96 -3.37
N TYR A 624 37.88 27.25 -3.22
CA TYR A 624 37.81 25.96 -2.54
C TYR A 624 37.08 24.88 -3.37
N GLU A 625 37.75 23.77 -3.63
CA GLU A 625 37.13 22.56 -4.16
C GLU A 625 36.62 21.68 -2.99
N VAL A 626 35.41 21.14 -3.10
CA VAL A 626 34.83 20.25 -2.08
C VAL A 626 35.23 18.80 -2.34
N LEU A 627 35.81 18.17 -1.32
CA LEU A 627 35.97 16.72 -1.20
C LEU A 627 35.00 16.20 -0.12
N ALA A 628 34.10 15.28 -0.46
CA ALA A 628 33.04 14.80 0.41
C ALA A 628 32.85 13.26 0.37
N ALA A 629 32.33 12.70 1.46
CA ALA A 629 32.01 11.27 1.60
C ALA A 629 30.68 11.08 2.34
N PHE A 630 30.06 9.91 2.17
CA PHE A 630 28.84 9.51 2.87
C PHE A 630 29.08 8.22 3.68
N GLU A 631 28.52 8.18 4.88
CA GLU A 631 28.39 6.95 5.68
C GLU A 631 26.89 6.62 5.75
N TYR A 632 26.52 5.43 5.27
CA TYR A 632 25.11 5.00 5.25
C TYR A 632 24.88 3.78 6.12
N GLU A 633 24.09 3.96 7.18
CA GLU A 633 23.47 2.84 7.88
C GLU A 633 22.30 2.28 7.04
N ILE A 634 22.43 1.03 6.61
CA ILE A 634 21.37 0.28 5.94
C ILE A 634 20.80 -0.78 6.87
N ARG A 635 19.48 -0.96 6.87
CA ARG A 635 18.86 -2.05 7.61
C ARG A 635 18.45 -3.18 6.68
N LEU A 636 18.93 -4.38 7.00
CA LEU A 636 18.81 -5.59 6.21
C LEU A 636 17.97 -6.65 6.93
N ARG A 637 17.03 -7.23 6.18
CA ARG A 637 16.17 -8.33 6.62
C ARG A 637 16.20 -9.47 5.60
N ASP A 638 15.96 -10.69 6.06
CA ASP A 638 15.77 -11.85 5.19
C ASP A 638 14.36 -11.90 4.55
N GLY A 639 14.09 -12.95 3.78
CA GLY A 639 12.80 -13.14 3.09
C GLY A 639 11.60 -13.24 4.04
N GLU A 640 11.80 -13.78 5.25
CA GLU A 640 10.82 -13.83 6.32
C GLU A 640 10.72 -12.51 7.13
N GLY A 641 11.52 -11.50 6.79
CA GLY A 641 11.51 -10.19 7.43
C GLY A 641 12.30 -10.09 8.74
N ARG A 642 13.08 -11.12 9.11
CA ARG A 642 13.91 -11.13 10.32
C ARG A 642 15.19 -10.32 10.09
N PRO A 643 15.70 -9.58 11.10
CA PRO A 643 16.95 -8.85 10.98
C PRO A 643 18.17 -9.79 10.88
N LEU A 644 19.19 -9.41 10.10
CA LEU A 644 20.39 -10.25 9.93
C LEU A 644 21.29 -10.25 11.19
N SER A 645 21.63 -9.09 11.75
CA SER A 645 22.34 -8.94 13.03
C SER A 645 21.37 -8.85 14.22
N SER A 646 21.86 -9.13 15.44
CA SER A 646 21.11 -8.87 16.67
C SER A 646 21.15 -7.40 17.11
N GLY A 647 22.01 -6.58 16.50
CA GLY A 647 22.19 -5.17 16.85
C GLY A 647 23.32 -4.92 17.84
N ILE A 648 24.39 -5.71 17.78
CA ILE A 648 25.64 -5.41 18.49
C ILE A 648 26.52 -4.60 17.53
N SER A 649 26.78 -3.32 17.86
CA SER A 649 27.69 -2.45 17.10
C SER A 649 29.13 -2.98 17.09
N TYR A 650 29.85 -2.77 15.99
CA TYR A 650 31.24 -3.22 15.74
C TYR A 650 31.48 -4.74 15.96
N SER A 651 30.44 -5.57 15.81
CA SER A 651 30.47 -7.00 16.09
C SER A 651 31.05 -7.81 14.93
N VAL A 652 32.37 -8.04 14.96
CA VAL A 652 33.08 -8.93 14.03
C VAL A 652 32.44 -10.33 13.95
N ALA A 653 31.88 -10.82 15.06
CA ALA A 653 31.18 -12.11 15.13
C ALA A 653 29.81 -12.14 14.41
N GLU A 654 29.20 -10.99 14.12
CA GLU A 654 27.96 -10.90 13.32
C GLU A 654 28.19 -10.45 11.87
N LEU A 655 29.37 -9.94 11.51
CA LEU A 655 29.71 -9.61 10.10
C LEU A 655 29.51 -10.80 9.15
N GLY A 656 29.83 -12.02 9.61
CA GLY A 656 29.63 -13.27 8.86
C GLY A 656 28.18 -13.57 8.45
N ARG A 657 27.19 -12.84 8.98
CA ARG A 657 25.78 -12.91 8.54
C ARG A 657 25.46 -12.02 7.35
N PHE A 658 26.36 -11.12 6.99
CA PHE A 658 26.25 -10.22 5.84
C PHE A 658 27.13 -10.67 4.66
N ASP A 659 27.97 -11.70 4.83
CA ASP A 659 28.93 -12.21 3.83
C ASP A 659 28.32 -12.36 2.43
N ALA A 660 27.11 -12.92 2.32
CA ALA A 660 26.43 -13.11 1.05
C ALA A 660 26.09 -11.80 0.32
N LEU A 661 25.75 -10.73 1.06
CA LEU A 661 25.56 -9.40 0.50
C LEU A 661 26.90 -8.73 0.21
N VAL A 662 27.81 -8.70 1.18
CA VAL A 662 29.07 -7.94 1.09
C VAL A 662 29.98 -8.49 -0.02
N SER A 663 30.09 -9.82 -0.12
CA SER A 663 30.91 -10.49 -1.14
C SER A 663 30.39 -10.25 -2.56
N ALA A 664 29.11 -9.92 -2.73
CA ALA A 664 28.52 -9.50 -4.00
C ALA A 664 28.52 -7.97 -4.17
N LEU A 665 28.46 -7.20 -3.08
CA LEU A 665 28.42 -5.74 -3.08
C LEU A 665 29.75 -5.12 -3.46
N VAL A 666 30.88 -5.64 -2.96
CA VAL A 666 32.22 -5.13 -3.33
C VAL A 666 32.45 -5.15 -4.85
N PRO A 667 32.34 -6.30 -5.57
CA PRO A 667 32.51 -6.32 -7.03
C PRO A 667 31.38 -5.60 -7.78
N ALA A 668 30.20 -5.42 -7.17
CA ALA A 668 29.14 -4.58 -7.73
C ALA A 668 29.52 -3.09 -7.71
N LEU A 669 30.03 -2.57 -6.59
CA LEU A 669 30.46 -1.18 -6.44
C LEU A 669 31.72 -0.89 -7.29
N GLU A 670 32.67 -1.81 -7.37
CA GLU A 670 33.77 -1.74 -8.35
C GLU A 670 33.27 -1.60 -9.81
N GLY A 671 32.13 -2.22 -10.14
CA GLY A 671 31.49 -2.09 -11.46
C GLY A 671 30.97 -0.68 -11.76
N LEU A 672 30.68 0.07 -10.71
CA LEU A 672 30.25 1.47 -10.74
C LEU A 672 31.42 2.45 -10.56
N GLY A 673 32.64 1.95 -10.39
CA GLY A 673 33.82 2.76 -10.06
C GLY A 673 33.81 3.34 -8.65
N ILE A 674 33.09 2.70 -7.72
CA ILE A 674 32.87 3.17 -6.34
C ILE A 674 33.68 2.30 -5.37
N GLU A 675 34.47 2.93 -4.50
CA GLU A 675 35.20 2.25 -3.43
C GLU A 675 34.42 2.29 -2.11
N LEU A 676 34.22 1.10 -1.52
CA LEU A 676 33.71 0.93 -0.15
C LEU A 676 34.91 0.81 0.79
N ALA A 677 35.21 1.88 1.52
CA ALA A 677 36.39 1.96 2.38
C ALA A 677 36.28 1.07 3.63
N ALA A 678 35.07 0.96 4.19
CA ALA A 678 34.77 0.09 5.33
C ALA A 678 33.28 -0.26 5.42
N PHE A 679 32.96 -1.25 6.25
CA PHE A 679 31.61 -1.54 6.72
C PHE A 679 31.67 -2.17 8.13
N HIS A 680 30.64 -1.96 8.94
CA HIS A 680 30.50 -2.62 10.25
C HIS A 680 29.04 -2.80 10.64
N THR A 681 28.74 -3.69 11.61
CA THR A 681 27.42 -3.71 12.25
C THR A 681 27.23 -2.47 13.12
N GLU A 682 25.98 -2.03 13.28
CA GLU A 682 25.63 -0.97 14.22
C GLU A 682 24.58 -1.42 15.26
N ALA A 683 24.29 -0.57 16.26
CA ALA A 683 23.47 -0.89 17.43
C ALA A 683 21.94 -0.94 17.16
N GLY A 684 21.55 -1.52 16.03
CA GLY A 684 20.17 -1.86 15.68
C GLY A 684 20.06 -3.26 15.02
N PRO A 685 19.03 -4.06 15.31
CA PRO A 685 18.84 -5.37 14.68
C PRO A 685 18.80 -5.32 13.14
N GLY A 686 19.79 -5.93 12.48
CA GLY A 686 19.95 -5.91 11.03
C GLY A 686 20.61 -4.64 10.48
N LEU A 687 21.11 -3.74 11.33
CA LEU A 687 21.74 -2.49 10.93
C LEU A 687 23.23 -2.71 10.58
N LEU A 688 23.66 -2.14 9.46
CA LEU A 688 25.01 -2.22 8.91
C LEU A 688 25.42 -0.84 8.35
N GLU A 689 26.53 -0.28 8.78
CA GLU A 689 27.11 0.94 8.21
C GLU A 689 27.98 0.61 6.99
N LEU A 690 27.90 1.45 5.96
CA LEU A 690 28.75 1.45 4.76
C LEU A 690 29.47 2.79 4.65
N ASN A 691 30.81 2.79 4.74
CA ASN A 691 31.64 4.00 4.64
C ASN A 691 32.19 4.12 3.22
N LEU A 692 31.71 5.10 2.45
CA LEU A 692 32.17 5.32 1.07
C LEU A 692 33.47 6.15 1.04
N SER A 693 34.34 5.88 0.06
CA SER A 693 35.53 6.70 -0.15
C SER A 693 35.19 8.14 -0.56
N PRO A 694 36.02 9.13 -0.17
CA PRO A 694 35.78 10.54 -0.46
C PRO A 694 36.00 10.88 -1.94
N GLN A 695 35.05 11.64 -2.51
CA GLN A 695 35.02 12.04 -3.92
C GLN A 695 34.91 13.56 -4.06
N ARG A 696 35.31 14.08 -5.23
CA ARG A 696 35.31 15.53 -5.52
C ARG A 696 34.06 15.99 -6.24
N GLY A 697 33.55 17.15 -5.86
CA GLY A 697 32.40 17.80 -6.50
C GLY A 697 31.14 16.90 -6.57
N VAL A 698 30.47 16.89 -7.73
CA VAL A 698 29.20 16.17 -7.93
C VAL A 698 29.33 14.64 -7.77
N ARG A 699 30.54 14.09 -8.00
CA ARG A 699 30.81 12.64 -7.98
C ARG A 699 30.49 12.00 -6.63
N ALA A 700 30.65 12.72 -5.52
CA ALA A 700 30.30 12.23 -4.19
C ALA A 700 28.80 11.92 -4.06
N ALA A 701 27.94 12.74 -4.67
CA ALA A 701 26.49 12.51 -4.67
C ALA A 701 26.05 11.50 -5.75
N ASP A 702 26.77 11.42 -6.87
CA ASP A 702 26.56 10.37 -7.89
C ASP A 702 26.84 8.98 -7.31
N ASP A 703 28.02 8.78 -6.69
CA ASP A 703 28.41 7.51 -6.05
C ASP A 703 27.43 7.14 -4.93
N ALA A 704 27.07 8.08 -4.05
CA ALA A 704 26.09 7.85 -2.98
C ALA A 704 24.70 7.45 -3.52
N THR A 705 24.26 8.03 -4.64
CA THR A 705 22.99 7.69 -5.29
C THR A 705 23.05 6.31 -5.95
N LEU A 706 24.17 5.98 -6.60
CA LEU A 706 24.41 4.69 -7.22
C LEU A 706 24.55 3.55 -6.19
N VAL A 707 25.13 3.81 -5.01
CA VAL A 707 25.13 2.88 -3.85
C VAL A 707 23.71 2.61 -3.36
N LYS A 708 22.89 3.67 -3.20
CA LYS A 708 21.46 3.53 -2.79
C LYS A 708 20.64 2.71 -3.79
N PHE A 709 21.00 2.72 -5.07
CA PHE A 709 20.43 1.84 -6.10
C PHE A 709 21.00 0.41 -6.00
N ALA A 710 22.31 0.24 -6.05
CA ALA A 710 22.99 -1.05 -6.11
C ALA A 710 22.67 -1.94 -4.91
N VAL A 711 22.70 -1.39 -3.70
CA VAL A 711 22.35 -2.11 -2.46
C VAL A 711 20.91 -2.66 -2.50
N LYS A 712 19.95 -1.91 -3.08
CA LYS A 712 18.54 -2.34 -3.17
C LYS A 712 18.35 -3.44 -4.22
N ASP A 713 18.84 -3.23 -5.45
CA ASP A 713 18.71 -4.20 -6.57
C ASP A 713 19.44 -5.51 -6.23
N LEU A 714 20.66 -5.41 -5.68
CA LEU A 714 21.45 -6.56 -5.26
C LEU A 714 20.82 -7.32 -4.08
N ALA A 715 20.40 -6.63 -3.01
CA ALA A 715 19.75 -7.28 -1.88
C ALA A 715 18.48 -8.03 -2.33
N SER A 716 17.66 -7.42 -3.19
CA SER A 716 16.49 -8.08 -3.76
C SER A 716 16.85 -9.33 -4.58
N SER A 717 17.96 -9.31 -5.32
CA SER A 717 18.44 -10.49 -6.08
C SER A 717 18.91 -11.65 -5.19
N LEU A 718 19.31 -11.34 -3.94
CA LEU A 718 19.73 -12.30 -2.92
C LEU A 718 18.58 -12.75 -1.99
N GLY A 719 17.34 -12.34 -2.27
CA GLY A 719 16.18 -12.62 -1.40
C GLY A 719 16.15 -11.82 -0.10
N LEU A 720 16.99 -10.78 0.02
CA LEU A 720 17.07 -9.87 1.14
C LEU A 720 16.25 -8.60 0.90
N ARG A 721 15.89 -7.89 1.98
CA ARG A 721 15.25 -6.57 1.92
C ARG A 721 16.17 -5.53 2.57
N ALA A 722 16.70 -4.63 1.77
CA ALA A 722 17.50 -3.49 2.22
C ALA A 722 16.63 -2.23 2.35
N SER A 723 16.76 -1.51 3.47
CA SER A 723 16.09 -0.24 3.70
C SER A 723 17.07 0.84 4.16
N PHE A 724 16.95 2.00 3.53
CA PHE A 724 17.62 3.26 3.89
C PHE A 724 16.64 4.19 4.66
N LEU A 725 15.50 3.68 5.14
CA LEU A 725 14.51 4.49 5.86
C LEU A 725 15.03 4.85 7.26
N ALA A 726 15.10 6.13 7.58
CA ALA A 726 15.72 6.67 8.79
C ALA A 726 15.19 6.08 10.12
N LYS A 727 13.93 5.64 10.19
CA LYS A 727 13.37 4.94 11.36
C LYS A 727 12.41 3.84 10.94
N THR A 728 12.95 2.63 10.80
CA THR A 728 12.20 1.42 10.41
C THR A 728 11.42 0.76 11.56
N VAL A 729 11.84 0.97 12.82
CA VAL A 729 11.20 0.41 14.02
C VAL A 729 11.17 1.47 15.13
N SER A 730 10.11 1.49 15.93
CA SER A 730 10.04 2.35 17.13
C SER A 730 10.83 1.72 18.29
N GLY A 731 11.55 2.53 19.06
CA GLY A 731 12.35 2.04 20.19
C GLY A 731 13.64 1.29 19.83
N GLU A 732 14.15 1.46 18.60
CA GLU A 732 15.45 0.96 18.16
C GLU A 732 16.26 2.07 17.45
N GLU A 733 17.54 1.86 17.18
CA GLU A 733 18.35 2.80 16.39
C GLU A 733 17.87 2.95 14.93
N GLY A 734 18.13 4.15 14.39
CA GLY A 734 17.58 4.62 13.13
C GLY A 734 18.64 5.11 12.16
N SER A 735 18.59 4.57 10.95
CA SER A 735 19.56 4.71 9.85
C SER A 735 20.05 6.14 9.60
N SER A 736 21.29 6.42 10.00
CA SER A 736 22.03 7.64 9.65
C SER A 736 22.50 7.69 8.19
N GLY A 737 22.71 8.92 7.72
CA GLY A 737 23.38 9.22 6.46
C GLY A 737 24.42 10.32 6.68
N HIS A 738 25.45 10.08 7.48
CA HIS A 738 26.42 11.12 7.83
C HIS A 738 27.14 11.62 6.57
N VAL A 739 27.33 12.95 6.48
CA VAL A 739 28.04 13.59 5.38
C VAL A 739 29.34 14.18 5.91
N HIS A 740 30.46 13.69 5.39
CA HIS A 740 31.79 14.24 5.64
C HIS A 740 32.15 15.21 4.52
N LEU A 741 32.72 16.37 4.83
CA LEU A 741 33.20 17.34 3.83
C LEU A 741 34.46 18.06 4.27
N SER A 742 35.29 18.44 3.28
CA SER A 742 36.52 19.21 3.45
C SER A 742 36.73 20.14 2.25
N CYS A 743 37.25 21.34 2.50
CA CYS A 743 37.58 22.32 1.46
C CYS A 743 39.06 22.22 1.08
N TRP A 744 39.38 22.22 -0.20
CA TRP A 744 40.74 22.05 -0.74
C TRP A 744 41.14 23.22 -1.63
N SER A 745 42.41 23.63 -1.57
CA SER A 745 42.96 24.71 -2.38
C SER A 745 44.41 24.38 -2.76
N ASP A 746 44.76 24.48 -4.05
CA ASP A 746 46.04 24.01 -4.62
C ASP A 746 46.43 22.59 -4.17
N ALA A 747 45.48 21.64 -4.23
CA ALA A 747 45.64 20.26 -3.74
C ALA A 747 46.04 20.11 -2.25
N ARG A 748 45.95 21.18 -1.44
CA ARG A 748 46.09 21.14 0.03
C ARG A 748 44.71 21.18 0.68
N ASN A 749 44.52 20.40 1.74
CA ASN A 749 43.31 20.46 2.54
C ASN A 749 43.32 21.75 3.39
N ALA A 750 42.41 22.68 3.11
CA ALA A 750 42.32 23.95 3.84
C ALA A 750 41.73 23.79 5.25
N PHE A 751 41.11 22.64 5.56
CA PHE A 751 40.67 22.30 6.91
C PHE A 751 41.81 21.72 7.78
N ALA A 752 42.96 21.40 7.19
CA ALA A 752 44.12 20.95 7.95
C ALA A 752 44.83 22.12 8.65
N PRO A 753 45.11 22.03 9.95
CA PRO A 753 45.96 22.99 10.65
C PRO A 753 47.42 22.86 10.16
N ALA A 754 48.19 23.95 10.22
CA ALA A 754 49.59 23.96 9.79
C ALA A 754 50.48 22.97 10.59
N GLU A 755 50.12 22.71 11.84
CA GLU A 755 50.77 21.73 12.73
C GLU A 755 49.71 21.00 13.59
N PRO A 756 49.99 19.77 14.08
CA PRO A 756 49.05 19.00 14.91
C PRO A 756 48.57 19.68 16.20
N ALA A 757 49.27 20.71 16.70
CA ALA A 757 48.90 21.47 17.91
C ALA A 757 48.34 22.89 17.64
N ALA A 758 48.36 23.40 16.40
CA ALA A 758 47.90 24.76 16.08
C ALA A 758 46.37 24.94 16.25
N PRO A 759 45.83 26.18 16.30
CA PRO A 759 44.39 26.41 16.19
C PRO A 759 43.79 25.83 14.90
N LEU A 760 42.46 25.61 14.87
CA LEU A 760 41.78 25.27 13.63
C LEU A 760 41.93 26.41 12.60
N PRO A 761 42.11 26.10 11.30
CA PRO A 761 42.08 27.13 10.25
C PRO A 761 40.77 27.93 10.27
N PRO A 762 40.79 29.26 10.03
CA PRO A 762 39.58 30.09 10.07
C PRO A 762 38.44 29.60 9.17
N VAL A 763 38.78 29.01 8.01
CA VAL A 763 37.81 28.41 7.08
C VAL A 763 37.00 27.28 7.71
N VAL A 764 37.57 26.52 8.67
CA VAL A 764 36.82 25.50 9.43
C VAL A 764 35.79 26.17 10.34
N GLY A 765 36.21 27.20 11.09
CA GLY A 765 35.32 27.96 11.97
C GLY A 765 34.17 28.60 11.20
N SER A 766 34.45 29.25 10.07
CA SER A 766 33.44 29.86 9.23
C SER A 766 32.53 28.85 8.51
N SER A 767 33.06 27.69 8.12
CA SER A 767 32.22 26.58 7.61
C SER A 767 31.26 26.08 8.68
N VAL A 768 31.74 25.85 9.90
CA VAL A 768 30.91 25.44 11.05
C VAL A 768 29.86 26.49 11.37
N ALA A 769 30.24 27.76 11.42
CA ALA A 769 29.33 28.87 11.73
C ALA A 769 28.14 28.92 10.77
N GLY A 770 28.40 28.91 9.46
CA GLY A 770 27.36 28.89 8.45
C GLY A 770 26.53 27.59 8.47
N ILE A 771 27.17 26.42 8.60
CA ILE A 771 26.44 25.14 8.74
C ILE A 771 25.48 25.18 9.94
N LEU A 772 25.89 25.72 11.10
CA LEU A 772 25.04 25.81 12.29
C LEU A 772 23.91 26.84 12.15
N GLU A 773 24.19 28.02 11.57
CA GLU A 773 23.22 29.09 11.34
C GLU A 773 22.07 28.61 10.44
N HIS A 774 22.41 27.89 9.36
CA HIS A 774 21.45 27.35 8.41
C HIS A 774 20.91 25.95 8.78
N LEU A 775 21.42 25.29 9.84
CA LEU A 775 21.05 23.90 10.17
C LEU A 775 19.54 23.67 10.40
N PRO A 776 18.77 24.61 11.00
CA PRO A 776 17.33 24.48 11.11
C PRO A 776 16.63 24.41 9.75
N ALA A 777 17.06 25.21 8.78
CA ALA A 777 16.53 25.23 7.42
C ALA A 777 17.03 24.02 6.59
N ALA A 778 18.34 23.75 6.63
CA ALA A 778 18.97 22.61 5.97
C ALA A 778 18.37 21.27 6.43
N SER A 779 17.89 21.17 7.68
CA SER A 779 17.17 19.99 8.17
C SER A 779 16.00 19.54 7.28
N LEU A 780 15.40 20.41 6.47
CA LEU A 780 14.36 20.00 5.50
C LEU A 780 14.93 19.09 4.39
N LEU A 781 16.18 19.29 3.98
CA LEU A 781 16.86 18.53 2.92
C LEU A 781 17.62 17.32 3.50
N LEU A 782 18.18 17.47 4.71
CA LEU A 782 18.91 16.43 5.43
C LEU A 782 17.96 15.37 6.03
N ASN A 783 16.69 15.73 6.28
CA ASN A 783 15.68 14.87 6.90
C ASN A 783 14.34 15.00 6.14
N PRO A 784 14.24 14.53 4.88
CA PRO A 784 13.19 14.98 3.94
C PRO A 784 11.81 14.30 4.07
N THR A 785 11.61 13.37 5.02
CA THR A 785 10.35 12.63 5.21
C THR A 785 9.80 12.82 6.62
N ILE A 786 8.50 12.54 6.83
CA ILE A 786 7.91 12.50 8.19
C ILE A 786 8.63 11.46 9.07
N ASN A 787 9.14 10.39 8.45
CA ASN A 787 9.86 9.33 9.13
C ASN A 787 11.25 9.76 9.61
N SER A 788 11.94 10.64 8.88
CA SER A 788 13.27 11.14 9.24
C SER A 788 13.33 11.65 10.68
N TYR A 789 12.33 12.43 11.10
CA TYR A 789 12.25 13.02 12.45
C TYR A 789 12.02 11.99 13.56
N LYS A 790 11.57 10.76 13.23
CA LYS A 790 11.42 9.66 14.20
C LYS A 790 12.77 9.01 14.55
N ARG A 791 13.86 9.31 13.81
CA ARG A 791 15.25 9.07 14.22
C ARG A 791 15.74 10.14 15.22
N LEU A 792 15.27 11.38 15.07
CA LEU A 792 15.83 12.58 15.68
C LEU A 792 15.25 12.83 17.08
N VAL A 793 15.40 11.83 17.95
CA VAL A 793 14.91 11.83 19.34
C VAL A 793 16.07 11.64 20.33
N PRO A 794 16.04 12.27 21.52
CA PRO A 794 17.11 12.13 22.51
C PRO A 794 17.41 10.68 22.90
N GLY A 795 18.69 10.38 23.15
CA GLY A 795 19.16 9.07 23.60
C GLY A 795 19.49 8.05 22.50
N TRP A 796 19.42 8.42 21.21
CA TRP A 796 19.62 7.50 20.07
C TRP A 796 20.72 7.98 19.09
N PHE A 797 21.81 8.57 19.62
CA PHE A 797 23.01 9.04 18.90
C PHE A 797 22.82 10.00 17.70
N ALA A 798 21.58 10.42 17.42
CA ALA A 798 21.21 11.38 16.41
C ALA A 798 21.13 12.81 16.98
N PRO A 799 21.75 13.82 16.35
CA PRO A 799 21.77 15.18 16.89
C PRO A 799 20.39 15.87 16.90
N VAL A 800 20.04 16.47 18.03
CA VAL A 800 18.78 17.19 18.25
C VAL A 800 18.96 18.70 18.49
N ASN A 801 20.19 19.20 18.62
CA ASN A 801 20.50 20.62 18.83
C ASN A 801 21.59 21.12 17.85
N ALA A 802 21.61 22.43 17.60
CA ALA A 802 22.58 23.11 16.75
C ALA A 802 23.89 23.29 17.53
N SER A 803 24.75 22.28 17.46
CA SER A 803 26.01 22.21 18.18
C SER A 803 27.15 21.66 17.34
N TRP A 804 28.38 22.01 17.72
CA TRP A 804 29.59 21.46 17.13
C TRP A 804 30.64 21.16 18.21
N GLY A 805 31.64 20.35 17.89
CA GLY A 805 32.77 20.12 18.77
C GLY A 805 33.93 19.39 18.10
N LEU A 806 35.13 19.58 18.65
CA LEU A 806 36.33 18.82 18.27
C LEU A 806 36.15 17.35 18.67
N GLU A 807 36.22 16.45 17.70
CA GLU A 807 36.02 15.00 17.85
C GLU A 807 34.71 14.53 18.53
N ASN A 808 33.75 15.43 18.76
CA ASN A 808 32.60 15.16 19.62
C ASN A 808 31.40 14.55 18.87
N ARG A 809 31.21 13.22 18.98
CA ARG A 809 30.06 12.48 18.40
C ARG A 809 28.69 12.80 19.02
N SER A 810 28.60 13.59 20.10
CA SER A 810 27.30 14.07 20.63
C SER A 810 26.74 15.29 19.86
N THR A 811 27.60 16.00 19.13
CA THR A 811 27.24 17.27 18.46
C THR A 811 26.68 17.06 17.05
N ALA A 812 26.02 18.08 16.49
CA ALA A 812 25.50 18.01 15.11
C ALA A 812 26.58 18.11 14.02
N VAL A 813 27.65 18.88 14.30
CA VAL A 813 28.82 19.03 13.43
C VAL A 813 30.08 18.64 14.19
N ARG A 814 30.60 17.43 13.95
CA ARG A 814 31.88 17.00 14.52
C ARG A 814 33.03 17.50 13.65
N ALA A 815 33.95 18.26 14.25
CA ALA A 815 35.20 18.65 13.61
C ALA A 815 36.25 17.56 13.85
N ILE A 816 36.65 16.86 12.77
CA ILE A 816 37.63 15.77 12.81
C ILE A 816 39.01 16.34 12.52
N ARG A 817 39.97 16.09 13.41
CA ARG A 817 41.37 16.51 13.32
C ARG A 817 42.27 15.29 13.26
N SER A 818 43.27 15.32 12.37
CA SER A 818 44.27 14.26 12.27
C SER A 818 45.67 14.83 12.13
N GLU A 819 46.68 14.04 12.52
CA GLU A 819 48.09 14.28 12.17
C GLU A 819 48.32 14.14 10.65
N ARG A 820 47.39 13.46 9.95
CA ARG A 820 47.35 13.32 8.50
C ARG A 820 46.47 14.41 7.88
N PRO A 821 47.05 15.45 7.23
CA PRO A 821 46.30 16.61 6.74
C PRO A 821 45.13 16.26 5.82
N GLU A 822 45.25 15.19 5.03
CA GLU A 822 44.23 14.74 4.09
C GLU A 822 42.94 14.24 4.75
N LEU A 823 42.96 13.94 6.06
CA LEU A 823 41.80 13.42 6.81
C LEU A 823 41.03 14.44 7.64
N CYS A 824 41.55 15.67 7.78
CA CYS A 824 40.90 16.76 8.52
C CYS A 824 39.61 17.21 7.81
N ARG A 825 38.45 17.09 8.48
CA ARG A 825 37.14 17.28 7.82
C ARG A 825 36.04 17.62 8.83
N LEU A 826 34.91 18.11 8.33
CA LEU A 826 33.67 18.24 9.12
C LEU A 826 32.76 17.04 8.84
N GLU A 827 32.13 16.50 9.88
CA GLU A 827 31.13 15.44 9.84
C GLU A 827 29.78 16.02 10.27
N CYS A 828 28.81 16.12 9.36
CA CYS A 828 27.43 16.45 9.72
C CYS A 828 26.66 15.16 10.06
N ARG A 829 26.28 15.03 11.34
CA ARG A 829 25.65 13.83 11.93
C ARG A 829 24.12 13.80 11.81
N ARG A 830 23.55 14.95 11.42
CA ARG A 830 22.11 15.21 11.32
C ARG A 830 21.35 14.41 10.24
N PRO A 831 21.89 14.12 9.03
CA PRO A 831 21.07 13.55 7.97
C PRO A 831 20.69 12.08 8.22
N GLY A 832 19.57 11.65 7.63
CA GLY A 832 19.16 10.25 7.60
C GLY A 832 19.64 9.54 6.33
N ALA A 833 19.69 8.21 6.35
CA ALA A 833 19.97 7.40 5.15
C ALA A 833 18.94 7.64 4.02
N ASP A 834 17.77 8.17 4.35
CA ASP A 834 16.69 8.48 3.43
C ASP A 834 16.95 9.74 2.59
N ALA A 835 17.83 10.65 3.03
CA ALA A 835 18.15 11.91 2.36
C ALA A 835 18.55 11.75 0.88
N ASN A 836 18.13 12.70 0.03
CA ASN A 836 18.66 12.81 -1.34
C ASN A 836 20.13 13.24 -1.25
N PRO A 837 21.11 12.50 -1.84
CA PRO A 837 22.53 12.79 -1.63
C PRO A 837 22.96 14.14 -2.19
N TYR A 838 22.42 14.55 -3.34
CA TYR A 838 22.70 15.84 -3.95
C TYR A 838 22.22 16.99 -3.08
N LEU A 839 20.98 16.89 -2.57
CA LEU A 839 20.36 17.93 -1.75
C LEU A 839 20.99 18.02 -0.36
N ALA A 840 21.39 16.89 0.23
CA ALA A 840 22.10 16.86 1.51
C ALA A 840 23.47 17.54 1.40
N LEU A 841 24.25 17.21 0.36
CA LEU A 841 25.55 17.86 0.14
C LEU A 841 25.38 19.33 -0.29
N ALA A 842 24.39 19.67 -1.12
CA ALA A 842 24.12 21.04 -1.53
C ALA A 842 23.74 21.93 -0.34
N ALA A 843 22.88 21.46 0.57
CA ALA A 843 22.52 22.21 1.77
C ALA A 843 23.75 22.51 2.65
N LEU A 844 24.62 21.52 2.87
CA LEU A 844 25.83 21.68 3.70
C LEU A 844 26.90 22.55 3.04
N VAL A 845 27.14 22.40 1.73
CA VAL A 845 28.12 23.21 1.00
C VAL A 845 27.64 24.66 0.85
N ALA A 846 26.35 24.89 0.59
CA ALA A 846 25.78 26.24 0.53
C ALA A 846 25.93 26.96 1.89
N SER A 847 25.59 26.26 2.97
CA SER A 847 25.71 26.78 4.34
C SER A 847 27.17 27.10 4.70
N ALA A 848 28.11 26.22 4.35
CA ALA A 848 29.53 26.46 4.57
C ALA A 848 30.07 27.62 3.71
N ALA A 849 29.68 27.71 2.44
CA ALA A 849 30.11 28.76 1.51
C ALA A 849 29.66 30.15 1.97
N ASP A 850 28.41 30.29 2.42
CA ASP A 850 27.90 31.56 2.97
C ASP A 850 28.64 31.96 4.26
N GLY A 851 28.85 31.02 5.17
CA GLY A 851 29.66 31.23 6.38
C GLY A 851 31.10 31.66 6.08
N ILE A 852 31.77 31.02 5.11
CA ILE A 852 33.11 31.40 4.62
C ILE A 852 33.08 32.81 3.99
N GLY A 853 32.10 33.11 3.13
CA GLY A 853 31.96 34.39 2.45
C GLY A 853 31.77 35.56 3.42
N ARG A 854 30.96 35.37 4.47
CA ARG A 854 30.78 36.33 5.57
C ARG A 854 31.93 36.33 6.57
N ARG A 855 32.84 35.34 6.53
CA ARG A 855 33.86 35.06 7.56
C ARG A 855 33.26 34.92 8.96
N ALA A 856 32.13 34.21 9.04
CA ALA A 856 31.39 34.02 10.27
C ALA A 856 32.23 33.30 11.34
N THR A 857 31.96 33.61 12.61
CA THR A 857 32.60 32.98 13.78
C THR A 857 31.60 32.01 14.42
N PRO A 858 31.98 30.75 14.70
CA PRO A 858 31.08 29.80 15.33
C PRO A 858 30.90 30.13 16.83
N PRO A 859 29.87 29.59 17.50
CA PRO A 859 29.85 29.55 18.96
C PRO A 859 31.03 28.72 19.49
N GLU A 860 31.30 28.80 20.79
CA GLU A 860 32.31 27.92 21.43
C GLU A 860 32.00 26.43 21.19
N PRO A 861 33.00 25.57 20.98
CA PRO A 861 32.81 24.14 20.79
C PRO A 861 32.26 23.49 22.06
N VAL A 862 31.34 22.53 21.90
CA VAL A 862 30.79 21.78 23.04
C VAL A 862 31.77 20.71 23.48
N GLU A 863 32.33 20.87 24.68
CA GLU A 863 32.99 19.81 25.43
C GLU A 863 31.97 18.95 26.19
N GLY A 864 32.26 17.65 26.35
CA GLY A 864 31.37 16.70 27.02
C GLY A 864 30.17 16.28 26.18
N ASP A 865 29.05 15.97 26.84
CA ASP A 865 27.85 15.46 26.19
C ASP A 865 26.86 16.60 25.82
N ALA A 866 26.71 16.84 24.52
CA ALA A 866 25.74 17.80 23.98
C ALA A 866 24.28 17.34 24.12
N TYR A 867 23.99 16.05 24.36
CA TYR A 867 22.62 15.60 24.63
C TYR A 867 22.12 16.01 26.02
N ALA A 868 23.03 16.26 26.96
CA ALA A 868 22.73 16.71 28.33
C ALA A 868 22.63 18.24 28.49
N ARG A 869 22.86 19.01 27.42
CA ARG A 869 22.99 20.47 27.43
C ARG A 869 21.70 21.16 26.96
N ALA A 870 20.86 21.57 27.92
CA ALA A 870 19.59 22.25 27.68
C ALA A 870 19.72 23.74 27.28
N ASP A 871 20.94 24.27 27.23
CA ASP A 871 21.29 25.63 26.80
C ASP A 871 21.63 25.74 25.30
N LEU A 872 21.71 24.61 24.58
CA LEU A 872 21.97 24.57 23.14
C LEU A 872 20.67 24.78 22.33
N PRO A 873 20.70 25.52 21.20
CA PRO A 873 19.50 25.74 20.40
C PRO A 873 18.94 24.43 19.81
N GLU A 874 17.64 24.18 19.98
CA GLU A 874 16.99 22.97 19.43
C GLU A 874 16.91 23.02 17.89
N LEU A 875 17.06 21.85 17.25
CA LEU A 875 16.79 21.66 15.83
C LEU A 875 15.34 21.19 15.60
N PRO A 876 14.76 21.42 14.41
CA PRO A 876 13.40 20.98 14.10
C PRO A 876 13.12 19.51 14.42
N GLY A 877 12.15 19.28 15.31
CA GLY A 877 11.67 17.95 15.70
C GLY A 877 10.60 17.38 14.76
N SER A 878 10.26 18.07 13.67
CA SER A 878 9.26 17.64 12.69
C SER A 878 9.49 18.22 11.30
N LEU A 879 8.99 17.54 10.27
CA LEU A 879 9.02 18.01 8.88
C LEU A 879 8.34 19.39 8.74
N GLU A 880 7.30 19.66 9.52
CA GLU A 880 6.59 20.94 9.52
C GLU A 880 7.39 22.08 10.17
N SER A 881 8.15 21.80 11.24
CA SER A 881 9.04 22.80 11.84
C SER A 881 10.26 23.06 10.96
N ALA A 882 10.78 22.05 10.27
CA ALA A 882 11.86 22.21 9.28
C ALA A 882 11.37 22.98 8.04
N LEU A 883 10.13 22.75 7.60
CA LEU A 883 9.53 23.48 6.48
C LEU A 883 9.42 24.97 6.78
N ARG A 884 8.93 25.33 7.98
CA ARG A 884 8.91 26.73 8.45
C ARG A 884 10.31 27.35 8.52
N ALA A 885 11.29 26.63 9.07
CA ALA A 885 12.67 27.10 9.14
C ALA A 885 13.26 27.34 7.74
N PHE A 886 13.07 26.41 6.81
CA PHE A 886 13.52 26.56 5.43
C PHE A 886 12.83 27.70 4.69
N GLN A 887 11.52 27.89 4.91
CA GLN A 887 10.79 29.03 4.33
C GLN A 887 11.35 30.39 4.77
N GLY A 888 11.80 30.51 6.03
CA GLY A 888 12.38 31.74 6.60
C GLY A 888 13.86 32.00 6.26
N ASP A 889 14.60 31.00 5.78
CA ASP A 889 16.02 31.14 5.44
C ASP A 889 16.22 31.57 3.98
N GLU A 890 16.16 32.89 3.75
CA GLU A 890 16.38 33.46 2.42
C GLU A 890 17.78 33.16 1.86
N ALA A 891 18.81 33.05 2.70
CA ALA A 891 20.18 32.87 2.26
C ALA A 891 20.39 31.45 1.69
N LEU A 892 19.99 30.42 2.44
CA LEU A 892 20.05 29.04 1.99
C LEU A 892 19.14 28.82 0.77
N ARG A 893 17.92 29.38 0.77
CA ARG A 893 17.00 29.30 -0.38
C ARG A 893 17.56 29.94 -1.64
N ARG A 894 18.25 31.08 -1.52
CA ARG A 894 18.88 31.78 -2.66
C ARG A 894 20.06 30.99 -3.20
N ALA A 895 20.90 30.42 -2.32
CA ALA A 895 22.04 29.59 -2.69
C ALA A 895 21.64 28.26 -3.35
N LEU A 896 20.50 27.69 -2.98
CA LEU A 896 19.91 26.50 -3.64
C LEU A 896 19.10 26.84 -4.92
N GLY A 897 18.96 28.12 -5.26
CA GLY A 897 18.10 28.61 -6.33
C GLY A 897 16.64 28.79 -5.89
N GLU A 898 16.08 29.96 -6.19
CA GLU A 898 14.74 30.35 -5.72
C GLU A 898 13.62 29.46 -6.29
N GLN A 899 13.69 29.12 -7.57
CA GLN A 899 12.71 28.24 -8.24
C GLN A 899 12.71 26.83 -7.63
N PHE A 900 13.90 26.24 -7.46
CA PHE A 900 14.03 24.94 -6.80
C PHE A 900 13.48 24.99 -5.37
N SER A 901 13.84 26.03 -4.60
CA SER A 901 13.38 26.20 -3.22
C SER A 901 11.86 26.35 -3.10
N GLU A 902 11.24 27.09 -4.02
CA GLU A 902 9.78 27.23 -4.14
C GLU A 902 9.11 25.87 -4.38
N TYR A 903 9.59 25.11 -5.38
CA TYR A 903 9.06 23.77 -5.64
C TYR A 903 9.31 22.80 -4.47
N TYR A 904 10.50 22.84 -3.85
CA TYR A 904 10.85 21.92 -2.78
C TYR A 904 9.95 22.13 -1.55
N VAL A 905 9.65 23.39 -1.21
CA VAL A 905 8.63 23.77 -0.21
C VAL A 905 7.28 23.12 -0.54
N THR A 906 6.80 23.23 -1.78
CA THR A 906 5.54 22.60 -2.21
C THR A 906 5.60 21.07 -2.10
N SER A 907 6.70 20.43 -2.49
CA SER A 907 6.86 18.97 -2.40
C SER A 907 6.83 18.45 -0.95
N ARG A 908 7.37 19.22 0.01
CA ARG A 908 7.34 18.84 1.44
C ARG A 908 6.01 19.24 2.10
N ALA A 909 5.31 20.24 1.59
CA ALA A 909 3.93 20.55 1.99
C ALA A 909 2.95 19.43 1.55
N TRP A 910 3.16 18.81 0.39
CA TRP A 910 2.41 17.65 -0.08
C TRP A 910 2.58 16.43 0.84
N GLU A 911 3.82 16.09 1.21
CA GLU A 911 4.13 15.05 2.20
C GLU A 911 3.41 15.28 3.55
N LEU A 912 3.34 16.54 4.02
CA LEU A 912 2.61 16.92 5.23
C LEU A 912 1.07 16.84 5.09
N LYS A 913 0.54 17.05 3.89
CA LYS A 913 -0.89 16.92 3.57
C LYS A 913 -1.30 15.45 3.65
N ALA A 914 -0.58 14.56 2.95
CA ALA A 914 -0.79 13.11 3.01
C ALA A 914 -0.66 12.55 4.44
N TRP A 915 0.28 13.09 5.25
CA TRP A 915 0.39 12.73 6.67
C TRP A 915 -0.85 13.12 7.49
N ARG A 916 -1.39 14.33 7.31
CA ARG A 916 -2.57 14.82 8.04
C ARG A 916 -3.85 14.09 7.65
N GLU A 917 -3.89 13.50 6.46
CA GLU A 917 -4.97 12.65 5.95
C GLU A 917 -4.83 11.18 6.42
N THR A 918 -3.71 10.81 7.05
CA THR A 918 -3.41 9.43 7.51
C THR A 918 -3.78 9.22 8.98
N VAL A 919 -4.73 8.33 9.26
CA VAL A 919 -5.00 7.82 10.63
C VAL A 919 -4.18 6.56 10.91
N THR A 920 -3.28 6.60 11.89
CA THR A 920 -2.39 5.49 12.23
C THR A 920 -3.00 4.46 13.18
N ASP A 921 -2.41 3.25 13.21
CA ASP A 921 -2.76 2.22 14.20
C ASP A 921 -2.48 2.66 15.65
N TRP A 922 -1.50 3.53 15.86
CA TRP A 922 -1.19 4.07 17.19
C TRP A 922 -2.32 4.97 17.71
N GLU A 923 -2.90 5.79 16.82
CA GLU A 923 -4.06 6.63 17.16
C GLU A 923 -5.29 5.77 17.44
N ARG A 924 -5.60 4.78 16.58
CA ARG A 924 -6.69 3.81 16.83
C ARG A 924 -6.51 3.14 18.20
N GLN A 925 -5.37 2.48 18.42
CA GLN A 925 -5.09 1.75 19.67
C GLN A 925 -5.16 2.63 20.93
N ARG A 926 -4.87 3.93 20.82
CA ARG A 926 -4.84 4.87 21.94
C ARG A 926 -6.20 5.54 22.21
N TYR A 927 -6.92 5.95 21.17
CA TYR A 927 -8.07 6.85 21.30
C TYR A 927 -9.42 6.14 21.11
N GLU A 928 -9.51 5.08 20.30
CA GLU A 928 -10.77 4.36 19.99
C GLU A 928 -11.48 3.75 21.22
N ARG A 929 -10.77 3.63 22.35
CA ARG A 929 -11.30 3.12 23.63
C ARG A 929 -11.37 4.17 24.75
N ALA A 930 -10.99 5.41 24.46
CA ALA A 930 -10.69 6.43 25.46
C ALA A 930 -11.29 7.82 25.15
N VAL A 931 -11.84 7.99 23.95
CA VAL A 931 -12.59 9.15 23.45
C VAL A 931 -13.95 8.67 22.97
#